data_AF-A0A356MNT2-F1
#
_entry.id   AF-A0A356MNT2-F1
#
_cell.length_a   1.000
_cell.length_b   1.000
_cell.length_c   1.000
_cell.angle_alpha   90.00
_cell.angle_beta   90.00
_cell.angle_gamma   90.00
#
_symmetry.space_group_name_H-M   'P 1'
#
loop_
_entity.id
_entity.type
_entity.pdbx_description
1 polymer ?
#
loop_
_entity_poly.entity_id
_entity_poly.type
_entity_poly.pdbx_seq_one_letter_code
_entity_poly.pdbx_strand_id
1 'polypeptide(L)'
;MKSNLLYLPFFAAAFYSIHGACQAPWSWNLTDGPVVIVGETAIPHPFTGGLSAPQWSEIDVDWDGDMDLFAFDRDGGRILVFENTDAGNWKERSDWSQGWPALKHWVLLRDFDCDGLPDLFTGYQNSVHVYRNTSVTPGVPTFEAYALPLMASWDFGTGAQELPIVCLTIDKPAIFDVDNDGDLDFISFTETSTTMYRFSGQSACGLDLICTNRCYGMVSEGSEDNTLFIGEEHSCSFNVIEPESRPAPIKEAVVERDGVHAGGAITALQLDGDNFHDLLISDVTYPTMSGLMLENASDGQDSTAWVDMGFPSLVPHEGEADSIVLQRFPAAYPIDPDNDGDWDLVISPNISLEIDDDQCAQLWENQGTMDNPLWALASDNWIHDGTIDVGRGAIPILHDMDGDGDLDLAVGNKERYEGVNTTPTDLALFENIGTVTEPTFKWKTWSAIDFSFNGIESAHPAFGDIDGDGDTDVIVGDELGLLHTYSNEAGPGMWPIWNLNQLAIEGAEGEVIDVGQFAAPQLIDINSDGLLDLITGEKNGTLSLYLNCGSPTVPAWCIQSTPSLGTNWGGIQVNNALGINGYSTPCLFADGSTIHIASGNELGEIQYFGTLDSADFLAPLYTNGSSWNESMRGLRSNGTIGDVNGDGIPELVVGIQNGGMRWFNGIAVGIATQFWSDPFFAPNPAQAGGFIRVNLMEPCHFNWFNIQGRWIHSSNILRSEASSIPVPDSPGFYLMTMQTESGGIIKSVRIVVQ
;
A
#
# COMPACT_ATOMS: atom_id res chain seq x y z
N MET A 1 63.04 35.40 51.80
CA MET A 1 63.07 34.23 50.90
C MET A 1 61.80 34.33 50.05
N LYS A 2 61.87 34.86 48.82
CA LYS A 2 61.93 34.13 47.52
C LYS A 2 60.84 33.04 47.41
N SER A 3 59.73 33.32 46.70
CA SER A 3 59.42 32.95 45.29
C SER A 3 58.78 31.54 45.22
N ASN A 4 57.71 31.18 44.49
CA ASN A 4 57.18 31.58 43.18
C ASN A 4 55.83 30.86 42.90
N LEU A 5 54.97 31.45 42.04
CA LEU A 5 53.98 30.85 41.09
C LEU A 5 52.86 29.90 41.64
N LEU A 6 51.62 29.85 41.14
CA LEU A 6 51.19 29.71 39.74
C LEU A 6 49.67 30.04 39.58
N TYR A 7 49.29 30.59 38.43
CA TYR A 7 47.91 30.77 37.92
C TYR A 7 47.34 29.44 37.39
N LEU A 8 46.02 29.22 37.50
CA LEU A 8 45.25 28.29 36.65
C LEU A 8 43.76 28.68 36.66
N PRO A 9 43.15 29.06 35.51
CA PRO A 9 41.70 29.18 35.38
C PRO A 9 41.13 27.81 34.97
N PHE A 10 40.00 27.41 35.55
CA PHE A 10 39.19 26.30 35.01
C PHE A 10 37.95 26.90 34.35
N PHE A 11 38.07 27.13 33.04
CA PHE A 11 36.94 27.15 32.13
C PHE A 11 36.52 25.69 31.92
N ALA A 12 35.31 25.34 32.34
CA ALA A 12 34.64 24.12 31.88
C ALA A 12 33.39 24.58 31.12
N ALA A 13 33.58 25.00 29.88
CA ALA A 13 32.51 25.01 28.90
C ALA A 13 32.32 23.55 28.47
N ALA A 14 31.36 22.87 29.08
CA ALA A 14 30.83 21.66 28.49
C ALA A 14 30.01 22.11 27.27
N PHE A 15 30.62 22.03 26.09
CA PHE A 15 29.86 21.92 24.85
C PHE A 15 29.11 20.60 24.92
N TYR A 16 27.85 20.65 25.33
CA TYR A 16 26.91 19.62 24.91
C TYR A 16 26.60 19.91 23.46
N SER A 17 27.19 19.13 22.55
CA SER A 17 26.67 18.96 21.20
C SER A 17 25.34 18.22 21.34
N ILE A 18 24.27 18.98 21.47
CA ILE A 18 22.92 18.47 21.24
C ILE A 18 22.88 18.23 19.73
N HIS A 19 23.11 16.99 19.30
CA HIS A 19 22.64 16.56 17.99
C HIS A 19 21.13 16.48 18.14
N GLY A 20 20.45 17.62 17.97
CA GLY A 20 19.01 17.59 17.72
C GLY A 20 18.87 16.92 16.36
N ALA A 21 18.29 15.73 16.31
CA ALA A 21 17.73 15.24 15.07
C ALA A 21 16.70 16.30 14.64
N CYS A 22 17.03 17.11 13.64
CA CYS A 22 16.11 18.09 13.10
C CYS A 22 15.06 17.29 12.32
N GLN A 23 13.90 17.06 12.96
CA GLN A 23 12.72 16.62 12.25
C GLN A 23 12.32 17.74 11.27
N ALA A 24 11.81 17.38 10.09
CA ALA A 24 11.24 18.37 9.19
C ALA A 24 10.18 19.20 9.95
N PRO A 25 10.08 20.51 9.71
CA PRO A 25 9.09 21.35 10.41
C PRO A 25 7.64 21.07 9.95
N TRP A 26 7.46 20.12 9.04
CA TRP A 26 6.19 19.63 8.55
C TRP A 26 6.12 18.10 8.59
N SER A 27 4.91 17.61 8.40
CA SER A 27 4.55 16.21 8.24
C SER A 27 3.55 16.14 7.09
N TRP A 28 3.15 14.94 6.73
CA TRP A 28 2.24 14.69 5.62
C TRP A 28 0.99 13.96 6.09
N ASN A 29 -0.13 14.30 5.49
CA ASN A 29 -1.37 13.53 5.61
C ASN A 29 -1.83 13.11 4.21
N LEU A 30 -2.19 11.84 4.07
CA LEU A 30 -2.69 11.30 2.82
C LEU A 30 -4.08 11.90 2.52
N THR A 31 -4.29 12.35 1.28
CA THR A 31 -5.52 13.01 0.84
C THR A 31 -5.81 12.67 -0.63
N ASP A 32 -6.99 13.06 -1.11
CA ASP A 32 -7.44 12.87 -2.49
C ASP A 32 -6.62 13.70 -3.51
N GLY A 33 -5.88 14.71 -3.06
CA GLY A 33 -5.05 15.58 -3.91
C GLY A 33 -5.84 16.62 -4.73
N PRO A 34 -5.15 17.35 -5.65
CA PRO A 34 -5.77 18.34 -6.51
C PRO A 34 -6.69 17.73 -7.58
N VAL A 35 -7.57 18.57 -8.16
CA VAL A 35 -8.39 18.15 -9.30
C VAL A 35 -7.50 17.89 -10.51
N VAL A 36 -7.79 16.81 -11.23
CA VAL A 36 -7.12 16.46 -12.50
C VAL A 36 -8.15 16.41 -13.63
N ILE A 37 -7.85 17.08 -14.74
CA ILE A 37 -8.70 17.17 -15.92
C ILE A 37 -8.04 16.44 -17.09
N VAL A 38 -8.74 15.45 -17.65
CA VAL A 38 -8.37 14.76 -18.90
C VAL A 38 -9.39 15.12 -19.97
N GLY A 39 -8.93 15.73 -21.07
CA GLY A 39 -9.81 16.30 -22.08
C GLY A 39 -10.62 17.49 -21.53
N GLU A 40 -11.92 17.29 -21.33
CA GLU A 40 -12.85 18.28 -20.76
C GLU A 40 -13.46 17.85 -19.42
N THR A 41 -13.07 16.68 -18.90
CA THR A 41 -13.69 16.05 -17.73
C THR A 41 -12.70 15.97 -16.57
N ALA A 42 -13.16 16.26 -15.36
CA ALA A 42 -12.40 15.97 -14.15
C ALA A 42 -12.51 14.48 -13.83
N ILE A 43 -11.38 13.80 -13.64
CA ILE A 43 -11.39 12.40 -13.25
C ILE A 43 -11.61 12.28 -11.73
N PRO A 44 -12.42 11.31 -11.27
CA PRO A 44 -12.93 11.27 -9.89
C PRO A 44 -11.86 11.00 -8.83
N HIS A 45 -10.83 10.21 -9.14
CA HIS A 45 -9.87 9.75 -8.12
C HIS A 45 -8.46 9.56 -8.72
N PRO A 46 -7.81 10.66 -9.14
CA PRO A 46 -6.53 10.63 -9.85
C PRO A 46 -5.37 10.01 -9.05
N PHE A 47 -5.43 10.10 -7.72
CA PHE A 47 -4.32 9.75 -6.81
C PHE A 47 -4.63 8.54 -5.91
N THR A 48 -5.40 7.57 -6.41
CA THR A 48 -5.65 6.30 -5.72
C THR A 48 -4.43 5.37 -5.73
N GLY A 49 -3.55 5.55 -6.71
CA GLY A 49 -2.55 4.58 -7.10
C GLY A 49 -3.19 3.48 -7.95
N GLY A 50 -2.53 3.06 -9.03
CA GLY A 50 -3.02 2.02 -9.93
C GLY A 50 -3.17 0.67 -9.24
N LEU A 51 -3.72 -0.28 -9.99
CA LEU A 51 -4.11 -1.60 -9.53
C LEU A 51 -3.47 -2.68 -10.39
N SER A 52 -3.08 -3.78 -9.75
CA SER A 52 -2.57 -4.96 -10.44
C SER A 52 -3.50 -6.15 -10.22
N ALA A 53 -3.82 -6.43 -8.95
CA ALA A 53 -4.60 -7.61 -8.58
C ALA A 53 -5.59 -7.27 -7.46
N PRO A 54 -6.53 -6.34 -7.71
CA PRO A 54 -7.51 -5.91 -6.72
C PRO A 54 -8.51 -7.03 -6.41
N GLN A 55 -8.88 -7.17 -5.15
CA GLN A 55 -9.89 -8.10 -4.67
C GLN A 55 -11.01 -7.33 -4.01
N TRP A 56 -12.25 -7.59 -4.42
CA TRP A 56 -13.37 -6.71 -4.16
C TRP A 56 -14.35 -7.29 -3.14
N SER A 57 -14.92 -6.43 -2.32
CA SER A 57 -16.06 -6.74 -1.45
C SER A 57 -16.86 -5.49 -1.19
N GLU A 58 -18.15 -5.64 -0.96
CA GLU A 58 -19.01 -4.54 -0.55
C GLU A 58 -18.91 -4.30 0.96
N ILE A 59 -19.07 -3.04 1.35
CA ILE A 59 -19.17 -2.63 2.75
C ILE A 59 -19.92 -1.30 2.85
N ASP A 60 -20.83 -1.14 3.79
CA ASP A 60 -21.40 0.18 4.11
C ASP A 60 -20.54 0.83 5.21
N VAL A 61 -19.66 1.77 4.83
CA VAL A 61 -18.68 2.36 5.76
C VAL A 61 -19.29 3.50 6.56
N ASP A 62 -20.16 4.31 5.96
CA ASP A 62 -20.73 5.50 6.60
C ASP A 62 -22.16 5.36 7.12
N TRP A 63 -22.76 4.18 6.92
CA TRP A 63 -24.07 3.74 7.39
C TRP A 63 -25.23 4.54 6.80
N ASP A 64 -25.10 4.98 5.56
CA ASP A 64 -26.15 5.69 4.83
C ASP A 64 -27.12 4.75 4.08
N GLY A 65 -26.75 3.48 3.94
CA GLY A 65 -27.59 2.38 3.45
C GLY A 65 -27.37 2.02 1.98
N ASP A 66 -26.42 2.63 1.30
CA ASP A 66 -25.83 2.10 0.07
C ASP A 66 -24.47 1.46 0.33
N MET A 67 -24.11 0.50 -0.53
CA MET A 67 -22.86 -0.24 -0.36
C MET A 67 -21.71 0.54 -0.98
N ASP A 68 -20.68 0.79 -0.18
CA ASP A 68 -19.36 1.22 -0.61
C ASP A 68 -18.52 0.03 -1.10
N LEU A 69 -17.41 0.34 -1.76
CA LEU A 69 -16.52 -0.65 -2.34
C LEU A 69 -15.21 -0.74 -1.57
N PHE A 70 -14.94 -1.92 -1.01
CA PHE A 70 -13.63 -2.28 -0.48
C PHE A 70 -12.80 -3.00 -1.54
N ALA A 71 -11.56 -2.55 -1.73
CA ALA A 71 -10.59 -3.19 -2.61
C ALA A 71 -9.28 -3.51 -1.85
N PHE A 72 -8.88 -4.78 -1.86
CA PHE A 72 -7.55 -5.21 -1.43
C PHE A 72 -6.69 -5.58 -2.64
N ASP A 73 -5.75 -4.71 -3.03
CA ASP A 73 -4.76 -5.07 -4.04
C ASP A 73 -3.68 -5.95 -3.39
N ARG A 74 -3.69 -7.23 -3.77
CA ARG A 74 -2.75 -8.19 -3.23
C ARG A 74 -1.31 -7.89 -3.63
N ASP A 75 -1.10 -7.10 -4.69
CA ASP A 75 0.21 -6.59 -5.07
C ASP A 75 0.60 -5.41 -4.16
N GLY A 76 1.46 -5.70 -3.18
CA GLY A 76 1.86 -4.74 -2.14
C GLY A 76 0.91 -4.63 -0.96
N GLY A 77 -0.21 -5.38 -0.94
CA GLY A 77 -1.13 -5.46 0.18
C GLY A 77 -1.82 -4.13 0.49
N ARG A 78 -2.19 -3.40 -0.56
CA ARG A 78 -2.84 -2.09 -0.46
C ARG A 78 -4.34 -2.26 -0.23
N ILE A 79 -4.91 -1.34 0.54
CA ILE A 79 -6.34 -1.26 0.78
C ILE A 79 -6.80 0.08 0.23
N LEU A 80 -7.86 0.04 -0.57
CA LEU A 80 -8.58 1.20 -1.07
C LEU A 80 -10.05 1.03 -0.74
N VAL A 81 -10.71 2.13 -0.42
CA VAL A 81 -12.14 2.17 -0.15
C VAL A 81 -12.75 3.28 -0.98
N PHE A 82 -13.82 2.99 -1.70
CA PHE A 82 -14.51 3.94 -2.56
C PHE A 82 -15.92 4.14 -2.06
N GLU A 83 -16.27 5.40 -1.79
CA GLU A 83 -17.62 5.84 -1.44
C GLU A 83 -18.51 5.82 -2.69
N ASN A 84 -19.71 5.27 -2.54
CA ASN A 84 -20.76 5.41 -3.54
C ASN A 84 -21.44 6.76 -3.35
N THR A 85 -21.13 7.74 -4.21
CA THR A 85 -21.59 9.12 -3.98
C THR A 85 -22.96 9.43 -4.55
N ASP A 86 -23.42 8.63 -5.52
CA ASP A 86 -24.72 8.69 -6.19
C ASP A 86 -24.78 7.52 -7.20
N ALA A 87 -25.53 6.44 -6.90
CA ALA A 87 -25.86 5.30 -7.77
C ALA A 87 -24.83 5.01 -8.89
N GLY A 88 -23.68 4.44 -8.50
CA GLY A 88 -22.65 3.95 -9.41
C GLY A 88 -21.51 4.94 -9.68
N ASN A 89 -21.51 6.11 -9.04
CA ASN A 89 -20.37 7.04 -9.06
C ASN A 89 -19.45 6.83 -7.86
N TRP A 90 -18.25 6.33 -8.14
CA TRP A 90 -17.27 5.98 -7.13
C TRP A 90 -16.29 7.10 -6.87
N LYS A 91 -16.01 7.34 -5.60
CA LYS A 91 -14.97 8.26 -5.17
C LYS A 91 -14.07 7.57 -4.14
N GLU A 92 -12.77 7.48 -4.40
CA GLU A 92 -11.86 6.96 -3.37
C GLU A 92 -11.84 7.86 -2.13
N ARG A 93 -11.87 7.22 -0.97
CA ARG A 93 -11.78 7.84 0.35
C ARG A 93 -10.47 7.45 1.02
N SER A 94 -9.50 8.33 0.87
CA SER A 94 -8.17 8.19 1.44
C SER A 94 -8.16 8.08 2.98
N ASP A 95 -9.15 8.69 3.65
CA ASP A 95 -9.40 8.57 5.09
C ASP A 95 -10.00 7.22 5.49
N TRP A 96 -10.78 6.58 4.60
CA TRP A 96 -11.34 5.24 4.82
C TRP A 96 -10.36 4.12 4.46
N SER A 97 -9.38 4.40 3.62
CA SER A 97 -8.35 3.44 3.19
C SER A 97 -7.24 3.21 4.24
N GLN A 98 -7.25 3.96 5.34
CA GLN A 98 -6.27 3.90 6.42
C GLN A 98 -6.81 3.17 7.66
N GLY A 99 -5.93 2.73 8.57
CA GLY A 99 -6.32 2.16 9.87
C GLY A 99 -6.65 0.66 9.87
N TRP A 100 -6.71 0.03 8.70
CA TRP A 100 -6.91 -1.41 8.55
C TRP A 100 -5.72 -2.24 9.07
N PRO A 101 -5.96 -3.49 9.55
CA PRO A 101 -4.88 -4.41 9.93
C PRO A 101 -3.92 -4.71 8.77
N ALA A 102 -2.73 -5.21 9.08
CA ALA A 102 -1.79 -5.68 8.06
C ALA A 102 -2.31 -6.99 7.45
N LEU A 103 -2.71 -6.94 6.18
CA LEU A 103 -3.33 -8.06 5.45
C LEU A 103 -2.38 -8.58 4.36
N LYS A 104 -2.52 -9.86 4.01
CA LYS A 104 -1.70 -10.54 3.01
C LYS A 104 -2.52 -11.56 2.25
N HIS A 105 -1.98 -11.99 1.11
CA HIS A 105 -2.49 -13.09 0.30
C HIS A 105 -3.83 -12.78 -0.35
N TRP A 106 -4.94 -13.11 0.30
CA TRP A 106 -6.28 -12.78 -0.17
C TRP A 106 -7.13 -12.23 0.97
N VAL A 107 -8.10 -11.37 0.65
CA VAL A 107 -9.02 -10.75 1.60
C VAL A 107 -10.42 -10.69 0.99
N LEU A 108 -11.42 -11.08 1.77
CA LEU A 108 -12.84 -10.94 1.44
C LEU A 108 -13.59 -10.45 2.69
N LEU A 109 -14.61 -9.61 2.50
CA LEU A 109 -15.49 -9.17 3.59
C LEU A 109 -16.84 -9.87 3.51
N ARG A 110 -17.31 -10.50 4.59
CA ARG A 110 -18.61 -11.19 4.66
C ARG A 110 -19.19 -11.05 6.06
N ASP A 111 -20.48 -10.76 6.19
CA ASP A 111 -21.17 -10.73 7.48
C ASP A 111 -21.49 -12.18 7.89
N PHE A 112 -20.70 -12.78 8.79
CA PHE A 112 -20.93 -14.18 9.19
C PHE A 112 -21.88 -14.30 10.38
N ASP A 113 -22.05 -13.25 11.17
CA ASP A 113 -22.87 -13.29 12.39
C ASP A 113 -24.16 -12.46 12.31
N CYS A 114 -24.49 -12.03 11.09
CA CYS A 114 -25.73 -11.35 10.72
C CYS A 114 -25.97 -10.08 11.52
N ASP A 115 -24.92 -9.39 11.95
CA ASP A 115 -25.04 -8.12 12.68
C ASP A 115 -25.10 -6.90 11.76
N GLY A 116 -25.03 -7.13 10.44
CA GLY A 116 -25.07 -6.11 9.39
C GLY A 116 -23.71 -5.49 9.12
N LEU A 117 -22.63 -5.96 9.76
CA LEU A 117 -21.28 -5.46 9.58
C LEU A 117 -20.41 -6.55 8.93
N PRO A 118 -19.91 -6.34 7.70
CA PRO A 118 -19.03 -7.33 7.08
C PRO A 118 -17.77 -7.60 7.92
N ASP A 119 -17.49 -8.89 8.16
CA ASP A 119 -16.31 -9.40 8.86
C ASP A 119 -15.18 -9.70 7.89
N LEU A 120 -13.95 -9.73 8.40
CA LEU A 120 -12.75 -9.88 7.58
C LEU A 120 -12.27 -11.33 7.52
N PHE A 121 -12.23 -11.88 6.31
CA PHE A 121 -11.64 -13.19 5.99
C PHE A 121 -10.34 -12.99 5.22
N THR A 122 -9.28 -13.70 5.61
CA THR A 122 -7.99 -13.61 4.92
C THR A 122 -7.17 -14.90 4.99
N GLY A 123 -6.33 -15.11 3.99
CA GLY A 123 -5.39 -16.24 3.95
C GLY A 123 -4.15 -16.00 4.82
N TYR A 124 -3.75 -17.00 5.62
CA TYR A 124 -2.47 -16.99 6.36
C TYR A 124 -1.90 -18.41 6.46
N GLN A 125 -0.68 -18.63 5.99
CA GLN A 125 0.00 -19.94 6.02
C GLN A 125 -0.88 -21.10 5.52
N ASN A 126 -1.53 -20.91 4.36
CA ASN A 126 -2.47 -21.85 3.74
C ASN A 126 -3.74 -22.17 4.56
N SER A 127 -4.08 -21.35 5.55
CA SER A 127 -5.30 -21.46 6.36
C SER A 127 -6.13 -20.18 6.28
N VAL A 128 -7.41 -20.28 6.61
CA VAL A 128 -8.33 -19.14 6.68
C VAL A 128 -8.27 -18.52 8.07
N HIS A 129 -8.10 -17.20 8.15
CA HIS A 129 -8.14 -16.41 9.37
C HIS A 129 -9.33 -15.45 9.33
N VAL A 130 -10.04 -15.33 10.44
CA VAL A 130 -11.27 -14.51 10.58
C VAL A 130 -11.11 -13.50 11.69
N TYR A 131 -11.47 -12.24 11.39
CA TYR A 131 -11.58 -11.17 12.35
C TYR A 131 -12.98 -10.60 12.31
N ARG A 132 -13.61 -10.54 13.49
CA ARG A 132 -14.97 -10.03 13.65
C ARG A 132 -14.97 -8.51 13.62
N ASN A 133 -15.88 -7.91 12.86
CA ASN A 133 -16.15 -6.48 12.89
C ASN A 133 -16.86 -6.10 14.21
N THR A 134 -16.34 -5.09 14.90
CA THR A 134 -16.81 -4.65 16.22
C THR A 134 -17.18 -3.18 16.24
N SER A 135 -17.39 -2.61 15.05
CA SER A 135 -17.64 -1.18 14.86
C SER A 135 -18.95 -0.78 15.54
N VAL A 136 -18.92 0.37 16.22
CA VAL A 136 -20.08 0.94 16.93
C VAL A 136 -20.43 2.34 16.44
N THR A 137 -19.67 2.84 15.49
CA THR A 137 -19.85 4.13 14.81
C THR A 137 -19.47 3.97 13.35
N PRO A 138 -20.04 4.77 12.43
CA PRO A 138 -19.59 4.80 11.04
C PRO A 138 -18.12 5.19 10.90
N GLY A 139 -17.51 4.77 9.79
CA GLY A 139 -16.11 4.96 9.43
C GLY A 139 -15.33 3.64 9.34
N VAL A 140 -14.00 3.75 9.28
CA VAL A 140 -13.08 2.60 9.16
C VAL A 140 -13.41 1.52 10.19
N PRO A 141 -13.66 0.27 9.76
CA PRO A 141 -14.03 -0.79 10.67
C PRO A 141 -12.97 -1.14 11.72
N THR A 142 -13.42 -1.46 12.93
CA THR A 142 -12.57 -2.01 13.98
C THR A 142 -12.76 -3.52 14.11
N PHE A 143 -11.65 -4.26 14.13
CA PHE A 143 -11.68 -5.72 14.12
C PHE A 143 -11.10 -6.35 15.40
N GLU A 144 -11.69 -7.47 15.83
CA GLU A 144 -11.10 -8.36 16.83
C GLU A 144 -10.84 -9.77 16.26
N ALA A 145 -9.80 -10.44 16.74
CA ALA A 145 -9.50 -11.81 16.30
C ALA A 145 -10.63 -12.77 16.71
N TYR A 146 -11.20 -13.49 15.74
CA TYR A 146 -12.28 -14.45 15.97
C TYR A 146 -11.78 -15.90 15.85
N ALA A 147 -11.22 -16.27 14.69
CA ALA A 147 -10.73 -17.63 14.43
C ALA A 147 -9.41 -17.61 13.64
N LEU A 148 -8.30 -17.99 14.29
CA LEU A 148 -6.93 -17.92 13.75
C LEU A 148 -6.15 -19.23 14.07
N PRO A 149 -6.35 -20.33 13.32
CA PRO A 149 -7.13 -20.45 12.08
C PRO A 149 -8.61 -20.79 12.31
N LEU A 150 -9.41 -20.62 11.27
CA LEU A 150 -10.76 -21.15 11.15
C LEU A 150 -10.72 -22.68 11.06
N MET A 151 -11.55 -23.33 11.87
CA MET A 151 -11.61 -24.78 12.01
C MET A 151 -12.93 -25.31 11.44
N ALA A 152 -12.89 -26.55 10.95
CA ALA A 152 -14.08 -27.30 10.59
C ALA A 152 -14.00 -28.73 11.10
N SER A 153 -15.14 -29.41 11.14
CA SER A 153 -15.22 -30.83 11.45
C SER A 153 -14.98 -31.70 10.21
N TRP A 154 -14.04 -32.64 10.31
CA TRP A 154 -13.64 -33.57 9.26
C TRP A 154 -13.87 -35.01 9.69
N ASP A 155 -14.53 -35.83 8.87
CA ASP A 155 -14.62 -37.27 9.14
C ASP A 155 -14.01 -38.10 8.01
N PHE A 156 -12.82 -38.63 8.24
CA PHE A 156 -12.14 -39.52 7.29
C PHE A 156 -12.57 -40.99 7.40
N GLY A 157 -13.72 -41.27 8.03
CA GLY A 157 -14.23 -42.62 8.26
C GLY A 157 -13.80 -43.23 9.61
N THR A 158 -13.03 -42.49 10.40
CA THR A 158 -12.60 -42.89 11.77
C THR A 158 -13.26 -42.03 12.86
N GLY A 159 -14.26 -41.23 12.49
CA GLY A 159 -14.94 -40.26 13.34
C GLY A 159 -14.44 -38.84 13.13
N ALA A 160 -15.27 -37.88 13.53
CA ALA A 160 -15.04 -36.45 13.39
C ALA A 160 -13.77 -35.97 14.11
N GLN A 161 -13.02 -35.08 13.45
CA GLN A 161 -11.81 -34.41 13.91
C GLN A 161 -11.88 -32.94 13.52
N GLU A 162 -11.50 -32.05 14.44
CA GLU A 162 -11.41 -30.63 14.15
C GLU A 162 -10.06 -30.31 13.51
N LEU A 163 -10.07 -29.83 12.27
CA LEU A 163 -8.87 -29.42 11.53
C LEU A 163 -9.10 -28.07 10.84
N PRO A 164 -8.02 -27.31 10.57
CA PRO A 164 -8.14 -26.03 9.87
C PRO A 164 -8.79 -26.17 8.49
N ILE A 165 -9.57 -25.16 8.09
CA ILE A 165 -9.93 -25.00 6.69
C ILE A 165 -8.69 -24.56 5.92
N VAL A 166 -8.40 -25.30 4.85
CA VAL A 166 -7.23 -25.09 4.01
C VAL A 166 -7.65 -24.28 2.79
N CYS A 167 -6.89 -23.23 2.51
CA CYS A 167 -6.95 -22.46 1.27
C CYS A 167 -5.54 -21.95 1.00
N LEU A 168 -4.94 -22.29 -0.15
CA LEU A 168 -3.60 -21.84 -0.46
C LEU A 168 -3.56 -20.32 -0.55
N THR A 169 -2.40 -19.75 -0.26
CA THR A 169 -2.20 -18.29 -0.29
C THR A 169 -2.35 -17.69 -1.69
N ILE A 170 -2.18 -18.47 -2.75
CA ILE A 170 -2.39 -18.03 -4.14
C ILE A 170 -3.85 -18.14 -4.58
N ASP A 171 -4.63 -19.04 -3.96
CA ASP A 171 -6.03 -19.30 -4.28
C ASP A 171 -6.97 -18.19 -3.77
N LYS A 172 -8.20 -18.21 -4.28
CA LYS A 172 -9.35 -17.47 -3.73
C LYS A 172 -10.50 -18.45 -3.47
N PRO A 173 -10.96 -18.63 -2.22
CA PRO A 173 -12.10 -19.49 -1.93
C PRO A 173 -13.42 -18.79 -2.31
N ALA A 174 -14.49 -19.56 -2.44
CA ALA A 174 -15.84 -19.01 -2.37
C ALA A 174 -16.31 -19.03 -0.90
N ILE A 175 -16.85 -17.89 -0.45
CA ILE A 175 -17.49 -17.72 0.86
C ILE A 175 -18.86 -17.11 0.61
N PHE A 176 -19.90 -17.94 0.71
CA PHE A 176 -21.28 -17.59 0.34
C PHE A 176 -22.27 -18.54 1.01
N ASP A 177 -23.52 -18.12 1.16
CA ASP A 177 -24.63 -19.00 1.60
C ASP A 177 -25.12 -19.81 0.39
N VAL A 178 -24.53 -21.00 0.18
CA VAL A 178 -24.73 -21.78 -1.05
C VAL A 178 -26.06 -22.54 -1.04
N ASP A 179 -26.55 -22.95 0.13
CA ASP A 179 -27.83 -23.65 0.28
C ASP A 179 -28.98 -22.78 0.82
N ASN A 180 -28.76 -21.46 0.91
CA ASN A 180 -29.75 -20.45 1.31
C ASN A 180 -30.35 -20.70 2.70
N ASP A 181 -29.54 -21.24 3.62
CA ASP A 181 -29.99 -21.58 4.98
C ASP A 181 -29.64 -20.51 6.04
N GLY A 182 -28.94 -19.45 5.62
CA GLY A 182 -28.61 -18.28 6.42
C GLY A 182 -27.26 -18.38 7.13
N ASP A 183 -26.44 -19.38 6.82
CA ASP A 183 -25.04 -19.44 7.21
C ASP A 183 -24.07 -19.52 6.04
N LEU A 184 -22.84 -19.04 6.28
CA LEU A 184 -21.80 -19.02 5.25
C LEU A 184 -21.19 -20.40 5.06
N ASP A 185 -21.14 -20.83 3.81
CA ASP A 185 -20.38 -21.98 3.36
C ASP A 185 -19.03 -21.57 2.77
N PHE A 186 -18.10 -22.54 2.76
CA PHE A 186 -16.78 -22.37 2.17
C PHE A 186 -16.55 -23.42 1.10
N ILE A 187 -16.10 -22.98 -0.07
CA ILE A 187 -15.63 -23.86 -1.13
C ILE A 187 -14.17 -23.51 -1.46
N SER A 188 -13.29 -24.49 -1.34
CA SER A 188 -11.86 -24.32 -1.62
C SER A 188 -11.21 -25.55 -2.23
N PHE A 189 -10.09 -25.34 -2.92
CA PHE A 189 -9.12 -26.39 -3.18
C PHE A 189 -8.25 -26.63 -1.92
N THR A 190 -7.75 -27.86 -1.79
CA THR A 190 -6.76 -28.22 -0.75
C THR A 190 -5.41 -28.51 -1.40
N GLU A 191 -4.32 -28.51 -0.62
CA GLU A 191 -2.93 -28.52 -1.14
C GLU A 191 -2.59 -29.69 -2.08
N THR A 192 -3.35 -30.78 -2.02
CA THR A 192 -3.09 -32.02 -2.77
C THR A 192 -4.31 -32.50 -3.55
N SER A 193 -5.25 -31.61 -3.85
CA SER A 193 -6.53 -31.98 -4.43
C SER A 193 -6.83 -31.21 -5.70
N THR A 194 -7.18 -31.94 -6.76
CA THR A 194 -7.80 -31.39 -7.98
C THR A 194 -9.33 -31.31 -7.86
N THR A 195 -9.89 -31.61 -6.69
CA THR A 195 -11.32 -31.50 -6.39
C THR A 195 -11.59 -30.46 -5.32
N MET A 196 -12.76 -29.83 -5.42
CA MET A 196 -13.23 -28.82 -4.48
C MET A 196 -13.85 -29.45 -3.24
N TYR A 197 -13.56 -28.85 -2.08
CA TYR A 197 -14.12 -29.22 -0.79
C TYR A 197 -15.19 -28.20 -0.43
N ARG A 198 -16.36 -28.68 0.02
CA ARG A 198 -17.40 -27.83 0.61
C ARG A 198 -17.41 -28.03 2.12
N PHE A 199 -17.34 -26.92 2.84
CA PHE A 199 -17.55 -26.86 4.28
C PHE A 199 -18.85 -26.13 4.51
N SER A 200 -19.86 -26.88 4.97
CA SER A 200 -21.18 -26.33 5.20
C SER A 200 -21.29 -25.72 6.58
N GLY A 201 -21.88 -24.53 6.66
CA GLY A 201 -22.38 -23.96 7.90
C GLY A 201 -23.38 -24.91 8.57
N GLN A 202 -23.42 -24.92 9.91
CA GLN A 202 -24.40 -25.69 10.67
C GLN A 202 -25.23 -24.85 11.64
N SER A 203 -24.92 -23.56 11.72
CA SER A 203 -25.52 -22.63 12.65
C SER A 203 -25.68 -21.28 11.98
N ALA A 204 -26.94 -20.92 11.74
CA ALA A 204 -27.32 -19.58 11.31
C ALA A 204 -26.55 -18.52 12.10
N CYS A 205 -25.94 -17.58 11.36
CA CYS A 205 -25.15 -16.49 11.92
C CYS A 205 -23.97 -16.98 12.78
N GLY A 206 -23.20 -17.94 12.25
CA GLY A 206 -22.07 -18.56 12.92
C GLY A 206 -21.11 -19.25 11.95
N LEU A 207 -19.99 -19.75 12.50
CA LEU A 207 -18.95 -20.44 11.73
C LEU A 207 -18.71 -21.87 12.26
N ASP A 208 -19.77 -22.57 12.67
CA ASP A 208 -19.70 -23.98 13.01
C ASP A 208 -19.71 -24.82 11.71
N LEU A 209 -18.53 -25.13 11.17
CA LEU A 209 -18.39 -25.69 9.83
C LEU A 209 -18.16 -27.21 9.84
N ILE A 210 -18.78 -27.92 8.90
CA ILE A 210 -18.56 -29.36 8.65
C ILE A 210 -18.13 -29.57 7.20
N CYS A 211 -17.06 -30.31 6.97
CA CYS A 211 -16.70 -30.78 5.63
C CYS A 211 -17.76 -31.79 5.14
N THR A 212 -18.70 -31.32 4.31
CA THR A 212 -19.78 -32.13 3.74
C THR A 212 -19.31 -32.84 2.47
N ASN A 213 -18.52 -32.18 1.63
CA ASN A 213 -18.03 -32.75 0.38
C ASN A 213 -16.53 -32.53 0.20
N ARG A 214 -15.89 -33.48 -0.49
CA ARG A 214 -14.47 -33.40 -0.90
C ARG A 214 -14.31 -33.35 -2.42
N CYS A 215 -15.42 -33.54 -3.13
CA CYS A 215 -15.54 -33.39 -4.57
C CYS A 215 -16.86 -32.68 -4.90
N TYR A 216 -17.04 -31.51 -4.30
CA TYR A 216 -18.22 -30.68 -4.52
C TYR A 216 -18.37 -30.35 -6.01
N GLY A 217 -19.62 -30.37 -6.48
CA GLY A 217 -19.96 -30.23 -7.91
C GLY A 217 -19.61 -31.43 -8.79
N MET A 218 -19.09 -32.54 -8.25
CA MET A 218 -18.63 -33.72 -9.01
C MET A 218 -17.71 -33.38 -10.19
N VAL A 219 -16.81 -32.44 -9.98
CA VAL A 219 -15.82 -31.98 -10.97
C VAL A 219 -14.40 -32.22 -10.44
N SER A 220 -13.47 -32.52 -11.34
CA SER A 220 -12.04 -32.50 -11.05
C SER A 220 -11.31 -31.68 -12.09
N GLU A 221 -10.30 -30.94 -11.68
CA GLU A 221 -9.42 -30.21 -12.58
C GLU A 221 -8.27 -31.08 -13.10
N GLY A 222 -7.79 -30.75 -14.28
CA GLY A 222 -6.51 -31.20 -14.80
C GLY A 222 -5.37 -30.78 -13.89
N SER A 223 -4.36 -31.64 -13.73
CA SER A 223 -3.20 -31.30 -12.90
C SER A 223 -2.20 -30.38 -13.61
N GLU A 224 -2.34 -30.20 -14.92
CA GLU A 224 -1.38 -29.47 -15.77
C GLU A 224 -2.08 -28.56 -16.80
N ASP A 225 -3.41 -28.54 -16.84
CA ASP A 225 -4.21 -27.75 -17.78
C ASP A 225 -5.60 -27.43 -17.21
N ASN A 226 -6.33 -26.53 -17.86
CA ASN A 226 -7.68 -26.13 -17.48
C ASN A 226 -8.78 -27.14 -17.86
N THR A 227 -8.45 -28.42 -18.09
CA THR A 227 -9.47 -29.42 -18.40
C THR A 227 -10.32 -29.69 -17.15
N LEU A 228 -11.63 -29.76 -17.33
CA LEU A 228 -12.57 -30.10 -16.26
C LEU A 228 -13.21 -31.46 -16.56
N PHE A 229 -13.04 -32.40 -15.63
CA PHE A 229 -13.60 -33.75 -15.71
C PHE A 229 -14.89 -33.83 -14.90
N ILE A 230 -16.01 -34.08 -15.59
CA ILE A 230 -17.36 -34.22 -15.01
C ILE A 230 -17.98 -35.59 -15.36
N GLY A 231 -19.09 -35.95 -14.72
CA GLY A 231 -19.85 -37.15 -15.07
C GLY A 231 -19.03 -38.45 -14.95
N GLU A 232 -19.02 -39.28 -16.01
CA GLU A 232 -18.28 -40.55 -16.02
C GLU A 232 -16.74 -40.37 -16.03
N GLU A 233 -16.24 -39.18 -16.39
CA GLU A 233 -14.80 -38.87 -16.39
C GLU A 233 -14.32 -38.40 -15.02
N HIS A 234 -15.24 -37.91 -14.18
CA HIS A 234 -14.98 -37.58 -12.78
C HIS A 234 -14.80 -38.86 -11.94
N SER A 235 -13.96 -38.77 -10.92
CA SER A 235 -13.84 -39.83 -9.92
C SER A 235 -13.64 -39.25 -8.52
N CYS A 236 -14.40 -39.74 -7.54
CA CYS A 236 -14.25 -39.30 -6.17
C CYS A 236 -14.51 -40.44 -5.17
N SER A 237 -13.80 -40.40 -4.04
CA SER A 237 -13.93 -41.39 -2.96
C SER A 237 -14.84 -40.93 -1.82
N PHE A 238 -15.26 -39.66 -1.78
CA PHE A 238 -16.09 -39.10 -0.72
C PHE A 238 -16.95 -37.92 -1.20
N ASN A 239 -18.27 -38.07 -1.15
CA ASN A 239 -19.27 -37.00 -1.19
C ASN A 239 -20.50 -37.45 -0.37
N VAL A 240 -21.28 -36.50 0.14
CA VAL A 240 -22.57 -36.79 0.78
C VAL A 240 -23.70 -36.74 -0.25
N ILE A 241 -24.72 -37.59 -0.06
CA ILE A 241 -25.81 -37.78 -1.02
C ILE A 241 -26.69 -36.53 -1.17
N GLU A 242 -26.91 -35.77 -0.10
CA GLU A 242 -27.79 -34.60 -0.06
C GLU A 242 -27.00 -33.43 0.55
N PRO A 243 -26.19 -32.72 -0.25
CA PRO A 243 -25.22 -31.74 0.23
C PRO A 243 -25.85 -30.51 0.91
N GLU A 244 -27.08 -30.12 0.53
CA GLU A 244 -27.87 -29.06 1.18
C GLU A 244 -28.48 -29.47 2.53
N SER A 245 -28.36 -30.75 2.91
CA SER A 245 -28.97 -31.26 4.14
C SER A 245 -27.93 -31.47 5.24
N ARG A 246 -28.30 -31.16 6.49
CA ARG A 246 -27.45 -31.47 7.67
C ARG A 246 -27.05 -32.94 7.67
N PRO A 247 -25.75 -33.27 7.61
CA PRO A 247 -25.30 -34.61 7.24
C PRO A 247 -25.67 -35.68 8.27
N ALA A 248 -26.13 -36.84 7.78
CA ALA A 248 -26.24 -38.06 8.58
C ALA A 248 -24.84 -38.69 8.81
N PRO A 249 -24.64 -39.49 9.88
CA PRO A 249 -23.33 -40.07 10.19
C PRO A 249 -22.81 -41.00 9.08
N ILE A 250 -21.50 -40.87 8.80
CA ILE A 250 -20.84 -41.26 7.54
C ILE A 250 -20.25 -42.69 7.63
N LYS A 251 -20.10 -43.37 6.48
CA LYS A 251 -19.44 -44.69 6.34
C LYS A 251 -18.01 -44.54 5.82
N GLU A 252 -17.13 -45.47 6.20
CA GLU A 252 -15.71 -45.54 5.83
C GLU A 252 -15.44 -45.26 4.34
N ALA A 253 -14.63 -44.25 4.05
CA ALA A 253 -14.05 -43.99 2.74
C ALA A 253 -12.54 -44.24 2.78
N VAL A 254 -12.03 -44.98 1.80
CA VAL A 254 -10.58 -45.19 1.60
C VAL A 254 -10.09 -44.05 0.72
N VAL A 255 -9.17 -43.23 1.26
CA VAL A 255 -8.55 -42.12 0.55
C VAL A 255 -7.48 -42.67 -0.39
N GLU A 256 -7.69 -42.57 -1.70
CA GLU A 256 -6.63 -42.53 -2.70
C GLU A 256 -6.87 -41.31 -3.58
N ARG A 257 -5.92 -40.36 -3.58
CA ARG A 257 -5.68 -39.47 -4.73
C ARG A 257 -4.30 -38.80 -4.64
N ASP A 258 -3.63 -38.82 -5.78
CA ASP A 258 -2.38 -38.14 -6.13
C ASP A 258 -2.75 -37.01 -7.10
N GLY A 259 -2.24 -35.80 -6.87
CA GLY A 259 -2.41 -34.63 -7.74
C GLY A 259 -1.99 -33.35 -7.03
N VAL A 260 -1.42 -32.40 -7.75
CA VAL A 260 -1.12 -31.06 -7.25
C VAL A 260 -2.01 -30.10 -8.02
N HIS A 261 -2.69 -29.19 -7.32
CA HIS A 261 -3.44 -28.10 -7.93
C HIS A 261 -2.53 -26.90 -8.17
N ALA A 262 -2.73 -26.19 -9.28
CA ALA A 262 -1.95 -25.05 -9.68
C ALA A 262 -2.74 -23.73 -9.57
N GLY A 263 -3.18 -23.35 -8.37
CA GLY A 263 -3.76 -22.03 -8.12
C GLY A 263 -5.17 -21.85 -8.68
N GLY A 264 -6.18 -21.67 -7.82
CA GLY A 264 -7.59 -21.59 -8.24
C GLY A 264 -8.35 -20.42 -7.62
N ALA A 265 -9.21 -19.79 -8.40
CA ALA A 265 -10.17 -18.80 -7.90
C ALA A 265 -11.59 -19.32 -8.08
N ILE A 266 -12.37 -19.34 -7.00
CA ILE A 266 -13.73 -19.89 -6.98
C ILE A 266 -14.71 -18.81 -6.54
N THR A 267 -15.82 -18.70 -7.25
CA THR A 267 -16.99 -17.90 -6.86
C THR A 267 -18.23 -18.76 -6.99
N ALA A 268 -19.08 -18.76 -5.97
CA ALA A 268 -20.39 -19.39 -6.00
C ALA A 268 -21.45 -18.31 -6.18
N LEU A 269 -22.30 -18.46 -7.19
CA LEU A 269 -23.36 -17.52 -7.54
C LEU A 269 -24.40 -18.23 -8.43
N GLN A 270 -25.64 -17.76 -8.46
CA GLN A 270 -26.61 -18.20 -9.46
C GLN A 270 -26.26 -17.56 -10.83
N LEU A 271 -25.92 -18.37 -11.84
CA LEU A 271 -25.47 -17.86 -13.15
C LEU A 271 -26.49 -18.04 -14.28
N ASP A 272 -27.47 -18.93 -14.13
CA ASP A 272 -28.44 -19.30 -15.17
C ASP A 272 -29.93 -19.21 -14.76
N GLY A 273 -30.20 -18.93 -13.49
CA GLY A 273 -31.55 -18.73 -12.94
C GLY A 273 -32.24 -19.98 -12.38
N ASP A 274 -31.52 -21.10 -12.24
CA ASP A 274 -32.05 -22.30 -11.59
C ASP A 274 -32.04 -22.21 -10.04
N ASN A 275 -32.31 -23.31 -9.33
CA ASN A 275 -32.38 -23.29 -7.85
C ASN A 275 -31.03 -23.51 -7.14
N PHE A 276 -29.96 -23.78 -7.87
CA PHE A 276 -28.64 -24.09 -7.31
C PHE A 276 -27.66 -22.96 -7.58
N HIS A 277 -26.84 -22.60 -6.60
CA HIS A 277 -25.69 -21.75 -6.89
C HIS A 277 -24.69 -22.52 -7.75
N ASP A 278 -24.38 -21.96 -8.91
CA ASP A 278 -23.36 -22.43 -9.84
C ASP A 278 -21.97 -21.97 -9.38
N LEU A 279 -20.94 -22.41 -10.11
CA LEU A 279 -19.56 -22.08 -9.78
C LEU A 279 -18.84 -21.43 -10.97
N LEU A 280 -18.22 -20.28 -10.71
CA LEU A 280 -17.18 -19.74 -11.58
C LEU A 280 -15.81 -20.18 -11.05
N ILE A 281 -15.00 -20.78 -11.92
CA ILE A 281 -13.65 -21.21 -11.60
C ILE A 281 -12.62 -20.77 -12.65
N SER A 282 -11.40 -20.55 -12.21
CA SER A 282 -10.25 -20.25 -13.07
C SER A 282 -8.94 -20.82 -12.51
N ASP A 283 -7.95 -20.93 -13.39
CA ASP A 283 -6.60 -21.44 -13.12
C ASP A 283 -5.54 -20.34 -13.30
N VAL A 284 -4.43 -20.43 -12.54
CA VAL A 284 -3.32 -19.48 -12.52
C VAL A 284 -2.69 -19.14 -13.88
N THR A 285 -2.80 -20.03 -14.87
CA THR A 285 -2.15 -19.87 -16.17
C THR A 285 -3.09 -19.49 -17.31
N TYR A 286 -4.39 -19.43 -17.07
CA TYR A 286 -5.39 -19.27 -18.13
C TYR A 286 -6.03 -17.88 -18.13
N PRO A 287 -6.40 -17.39 -19.34
CA PRO A 287 -7.02 -16.07 -19.48
C PRO A 287 -8.55 -16.08 -19.32
N THR A 288 -9.20 -17.24 -19.38
CA THR A 288 -10.66 -17.38 -19.34
C THR A 288 -11.15 -17.92 -18.00
N MET A 289 -12.44 -17.69 -17.73
CA MET A 289 -13.17 -18.32 -16.62
C MET A 289 -14.11 -19.41 -17.13
N SER A 290 -14.24 -20.49 -16.37
CA SER A 290 -15.21 -21.56 -16.62
C SER A 290 -16.41 -21.43 -15.69
N GLY A 291 -17.62 -21.45 -16.25
CA GLY A 291 -18.88 -21.52 -15.51
C GLY A 291 -19.38 -22.96 -15.45
N LEU A 292 -19.56 -23.50 -14.25
CA LEU A 292 -20.04 -24.85 -14.01
C LEU A 292 -21.51 -24.74 -13.58
N MET A 293 -22.41 -25.23 -14.42
CA MET A 293 -23.84 -25.19 -14.11
C MET A 293 -24.24 -26.45 -13.35
N LEU A 294 -24.74 -26.27 -12.14
CA LEU A 294 -25.01 -27.36 -11.20
C LEU A 294 -26.49 -27.77 -11.24
N GLU A 295 -26.72 -29.07 -11.23
CA GLU A 295 -28.06 -29.66 -11.09
C GLU A 295 -28.04 -30.81 -10.07
N ASN A 296 -29.21 -31.16 -9.56
CA ASN A 296 -29.40 -32.39 -8.80
C ASN A 296 -29.14 -33.63 -9.66
N ALA A 297 -28.12 -34.40 -9.30
CA ALA A 297 -27.88 -35.71 -9.87
C ALA A 297 -29.02 -36.69 -9.52
N SER A 298 -29.12 -37.76 -10.30
CA SER A 298 -30.16 -38.79 -10.12
C SER A 298 -30.14 -39.48 -8.75
N ASP A 299 -29.04 -39.35 -8.00
CA ASP A 299 -28.87 -39.86 -6.65
C ASP A 299 -29.02 -38.81 -5.55
N GLY A 300 -29.29 -37.54 -5.87
CA GLY A 300 -29.54 -36.44 -4.92
C GLY A 300 -28.38 -35.46 -4.71
N GLN A 301 -27.23 -35.70 -5.35
CA GLN A 301 -26.02 -34.88 -5.18
C GLN A 301 -25.98 -33.70 -6.15
N ASP A 302 -25.56 -32.51 -5.70
CA ASP A 302 -25.24 -31.41 -6.60
C ASP A 302 -24.08 -31.80 -7.52
N SER A 303 -24.32 -31.75 -8.82
CA SER A 303 -23.34 -32.15 -9.83
C SER A 303 -23.35 -31.17 -10.99
N THR A 304 -22.15 -30.88 -11.49
CA THR A 304 -21.97 -30.10 -12.72
C THR A 304 -22.64 -30.84 -13.87
N ALA A 305 -23.73 -30.28 -14.39
CA ALA A 305 -24.48 -30.85 -15.51
C ALA A 305 -23.76 -30.58 -16.83
N TRP A 306 -23.23 -29.36 -16.98
CA TRP A 306 -22.44 -28.93 -18.13
C TRP A 306 -21.54 -27.75 -17.75
N VAL A 307 -20.59 -27.42 -18.63
CA VAL A 307 -19.59 -26.38 -18.40
C VAL A 307 -19.55 -25.42 -19.57
N ASP A 308 -19.56 -24.13 -19.25
CA ASP A 308 -19.16 -23.05 -20.13
C ASP A 308 -17.68 -22.73 -19.93
N MET A 309 -16.81 -23.23 -20.82
CA MET A 309 -15.35 -23.04 -20.69
C MET A 309 -14.88 -21.59 -20.92
N GLY A 310 -15.77 -20.72 -21.38
CA GLY A 310 -15.51 -19.30 -21.64
C GLY A 310 -16.72 -18.49 -21.19
N PHE A 311 -17.09 -18.62 -19.91
CA PHE A 311 -18.27 -17.94 -19.38
C PHE A 311 -18.24 -16.43 -19.71
N PRO A 312 -19.36 -15.81 -20.16
CA PRO A 312 -20.72 -16.36 -20.31
C PRO A 312 -21.08 -16.88 -21.73
N SER A 313 -20.16 -17.47 -22.50
CA SER A 313 -20.37 -17.82 -23.92
C SER A 313 -21.53 -18.76 -24.26
N LEU A 314 -21.97 -19.59 -23.32
CA LEU A 314 -23.04 -20.57 -23.48
C LEU A 314 -24.32 -20.23 -22.71
N VAL A 315 -24.29 -19.22 -21.83
CA VAL A 315 -25.47 -18.67 -21.15
C VAL A 315 -25.95 -17.39 -21.86
N PRO A 316 -27.16 -16.87 -21.55
CA PRO A 316 -27.61 -15.60 -22.10
C PRO A 316 -26.63 -14.45 -21.84
N HIS A 317 -26.15 -13.82 -22.91
CA HIS A 317 -25.27 -12.65 -22.86
C HIS A 317 -25.59 -11.65 -23.98
N GLU A 318 -25.20 -10.39 -23.79
CA GLU A 318 -25.32 -9.31 -24.76
C GLU A 318 -24.02 -8.50 -24.89
N GLY A 319 -23.89 -7.71 -25.96
CA GLY A 319 -22.73 -6.86 -26.22
C GLY A 319 -21.76 -7.43 -27.27
N GLU A 320 -20.59 -6.80 -27.38
CA GLU A 320 -19.54 -7.23 -28.31
C GLU A 320 -18.65 -8.36 -27.75
N ALA A 321 -18.56 -8.46 -26.42
CA ALA A 321 -17.83 -9.52 -25.73
C ALA A 321 -18.75 -10.70 -25.41
N ASP A 322 -18.33 -11.91 -25.76
CA ASP A 322 -19.05 -13.17 -25.52
C ASP A 322 -18.41 -14.02 -24.42
N SER A 323 -17.30 -13.58 -23.83
CA SER A 323 -16.58 -14.30 -22.77
C SER A 323 -15.75 -13.36 -21.90
N ILE A 324 -15.60 -13.71 -20.63
CA ILE A 324 -14.63 -13.09 -19.73
C ILE A 324 -13.21 -13.49 -20.17
N VAL A 325 -12.38 -12.48 -20.45
CA VAL A 325 -10.98 -12.67 -20.81
C VAL A 325 -10.13 -11.61 -20.12
N LEU A 326 -9.22 -12.05 -19.25
CA LEU A 326 -8.09 -11.27 -18.76
C LEU A 326 -6.79 -11.93 -19.21
N GLN A 327 -5.65 -11.23 -19.19
CA GLN A 327 -4.38 -11.85 -19.63
C GLN A 327 -4.03 -13.11 -18.83
N ARG A 328 -4.34 -13.12 -17.52
CA ARG A 328 -3.99 -14.22 -16.63
C ARG A 328 -4.82 -14.27 -15.36
N PHE A 329 -5.21 -15.47 -14.97
CA PHE A 329 -5.82 -15.83 -13.69
C PHE A 329 -6.98 -14.92 -13.25
N PRO A 330 -8.04 -14.79 -14.08
CA PRO A 330 -9.20 -13.97 -13.74
C PRO A 330 -9.90 -14.50 -12.48
N ALA A 331 -10.31 -13.62 -11.57
CA ALA A 331 -11.14 -13.94 -10.43
C ALA A 331 -12.39 -13.06 -10.43
N ALA A 332 -13.54 -13.67 -10.13
CA ALA A 332 -14.81 -12.99 -10.06
C ALA A 332 -15.18 -12.58 -8.63
N TYR A 333 -15.78 -11.41 -8.48
CA TYR A 333 -16.23 -10.84 -7.22
C TYR A 333 -17.67 -10.35 -7.40
N PRO A 334 -18.67 -11.02 -6.79
CA PRO A 334 -20.05 -10.56 -6.82
C PRO A 334 -20.22 -9.25 -6.04
N ILE A 335 -20.83 -8.25 -6.67
CA ILE A 335 -21.19 -6.94 -6.12
C ILE A 335 -22.50 -6.45 -6.78
N ASP A 336 -23.17 -5.44 -6.25
CA ASP A 336 -24.39 -4.79 -6.80
C ASP A 336 -24.14 -3.26 -6.90
N PRO A 337 -23.32 -2.80 -7.88
CA PRO A 337 -22.88 -1.41 -7.96
C PRO A 337 -23.98 -0.44 -8.42
N ASP A 338 -25.03 -0.93 -9.10
CA ASP A 338 -26.15 -0.12 -9.58
C ASP A 338 -27.38 -0.18 -8.67
N ASN A 339 -27.33 -0.98 -7.60
CA ASN A 339 -28.35 -1.18 -6.57
C ASN A 339 -29.69 -1.66 -7.15
N ASP A 340 -29.65 -2.52 -8.15
CA ASP A 340 -30.85 -3.07 -8.77
C ASP A 340 -31.37 -4.34 -8.05
N GLY A 341 -30.59 -4.84 -7.09
CA GLY A 341 -30.93 -5.96 -6.22
C GLY A 341 -30.56 -7.32 -6.79
N ASP A 342 -29.78 -7.37 -7.86
CA ASP A 342 -29.11 -8.57 -8.34
C ASP A 342 -27.58 -8.43 -8.39
N TRP A 343 -26.89 -9.54 -8.63
CA TRP A 343 -25.44 -9.60 -8.53
C TRP A 343 -24.79 -9.37 -9.90
N ASP A 344 -23.99 -8.32 -9.97
CA ASP A 344 -22.99 -8.09 -10.99
C ASP A 344 -21.67 -8.80 -10.65
N LEU A 345 -20.73 -8.79 -11.60
CA LEU A 345 -19.40 -9.36 -11.42
C LEU A 345 -18.31 -8.36 -11.77
N VAL A 346 -17.48 -8.05 -10.78
CA VAL A 346 -16.16 -7.47 -11.05
C VAL A 346 -15.17 -8.60 -11.28
N ILE A 347 -14.45 -8.54 -12.40
CA ILE A 347 -13.41 -9.49 -12.74
C ILE A 347 -12.05 -8.81 -12.70
N SER A 348 -11.11 -9.36 -11.95
CA SER A 348 -9.74 -8.87 -11.87
C SER A 348 -8.71 -10.00 -11.81
N PRO A 349 -7.43 -9.75 -12.14
CA PRO A 349 -6.39 -10.75 -11.98
C PRO A 349 -6.21 -11.14 -10.52
N ASN A 350 -6.13 -12.44 -10.23
CA ASN A 350 -5.73 -12.96 -8.94
C ASN A 350 -4.20 -13.12 -8.83
N ILE A 351 -3.43 -12.44 -9.68
CA ILE A 351 -1.96 -12.44 -9.72
C ILE A 351 -1.45 -11.08 -10.22
N SER A 352 -0.26 -10.67 -9.79
CA SER A 352 0.29 -9.33 -10.11
C SER A 352 1.26 -9.26 -11.29
N LEU A 353 1.59 -10.42 -11.89
CA LEU A 353 2.61 -10.55 -12.94
C LEU A 353 2.00 -11.09 -14.22
N GLU A 354 2.53 -10.64 -15.37
CA GLU A 354 2.06 -11.04 -16.71
C GLU A 354 0.57 -10.72 -16.91
N ILE A 355 0.17 -9.54 -16.44
CA ILE A 355 -1.17 -8.98 -16.58
C ILE A 355 -1.12 -7.67 -17.37
N ASP A 356 -2.26 -7.33 -17.94
CA ASP A 356 -2.57 -5.96 -18.38
C ASP A 356 -3.03 -5.17 -17.15
N ASP A 357 -2.16 -4.29 -16.68
CA ASP A 357 -2.40 -3.42 -15.53
C ASP A 357 -3.36 -2.28 -15.86
N ASP A 358 -3.34 -1.75 -17.08
CA ASP A 358 -4.25 -0.68 -17.50
C ASP A 358 -5.72 -1.14 -17.53
N GLN A 359 -5.96 -2.43 -17.82
CA GLN A 359 -7.29 -3.04 -17.94
C GLN A 359 -7.49 -4.23 -16.98
N CYS A 360 -7.13 -4.05 -15.70
CA CYS A 360 -7.16 -5.11 -14.70
C CYS A 360 -8.50 -5.27 -13.95
N ALA A 361 -9.52 -4.47 -14.24
CA ALA A 361 -10.83 -4.55 -13.59
C ALA A 361 -11.96 -4.40 -14.62
N GLN A 362 -12.60 -5.52 -14.96
CA GLN A 362 -13.78 -5.53 -15.82
C GLN A 362 -15.04 -5.53 -14.95
N LEU A 363 -16.07 -4.78 -15.34
CA LEU A 363 -17.41 -4.90 -14.78
C LEU A 363 -18.31 -5.61 -15.79
N TRP A 364 -18.85 -6.76 -15.39
CA TRP A 364 -19.87 -7.50 -16.11
C TRP A 364 -21.20 -7.32 -15.38
N GLU A 365 -22.11 -6.61 -16.02
CA GLU A 365 -23.45 -6.29 -15.53
C GLU A 365 -24.40 -7.46 -15.84
N ASN A 366 -25.24 -7.82 -14.88
CA ASN A 366 -26.41 -8.64 -15.12
C ASN A 366 -27.60 -7.74 -15.47
N GLN A 367 -27.83 -7.52 -16.76
CA GLN A 367 -28.94 -6.68 -17.27
C GLN A 367 -30.31 -7.36 -17.19
N GLY A 368 -30.37 -8.53 -16.56
CA GLY A 368 -31.53 -9.40 -16.49
C GLY A 368 -32.28 -9.25 -15.17
N THR A 369 -32.34 -10.36 -14.45
CA THR A 369 -32.82 -10.47 -13.07
C THR A 369 -32.07 -11.61 -12.42
N MET A 370 -32.02 -11.67 -11.09
CA MET A 370 -31.48 -12.82 -10.35
C MET A 370 -32.02 -14.19 -10.83
N ASP A 371 -33.30 -14.28 -11.20
CA ASP A 371 -33.93 -15.53 -11.69
C ASP A 371 -33.70 -15.80 -13.19
N ASN A 372 -33.24 -14.82 -13.96
CA ASN A 372 -32.98 -14.95 -15.40
C ASN A 372 -31.83 -13.99 -15.79
N PRO A 373 -30.58 -14.36 -15.47
CA PRO A 373 -29.44 -13.47 -15.71
C PRO A 373 -29.22 -13.18 -17.19
N LEU A 374 -28.73 -11.97 -17.50
CA LEU A 374 -28.32 -11.55 -18.84
C LEU A 374 -27.00 -10.78 -18.75
N TRP A 375 -25.89 -11.50 -18.96
CA TRP A 375 -24.56 -10.96 -18.73
C TRP A 375 -24.08 -10.06 -19.88
N ALA A 376 -23.58 -8.87 -19.56
CA ALA A 376 -22.99 -7.96 -20.54
C ALA A 376 -21.74 -7.27 -19.97
N LEU A 377 -20.69 -7.16 -20.78
CA LEU A 377 -19.52 -6.35 -20.41
C LEU A 377 -19.92 -4.87 -20.40
N ALA A 378 -19.95 -4.26 -19.21
CA ALA A 378 -20.29 -2.85 -19.03
C ALA A 378 -19.04 -1.94 -19.12
N SER A 379 -17.90 -2.42 -18.61
CA SER A 379 -16.62 -1.70 -18.69
C SER A 379 -15.44 -2.69 -18.64
N ASP A 380 -14.38 -2.43 -19.41
CA ASP A 380 -13.15 -3.22 -19.42
C ASP A 380 -12.01 -2.63 -18.55
N ASN A 381 -12.26 -1.47 -17.92
CA ASN A 381 -11.32 -0.74 -17.08
C ASN A 381 -12.02 0.00 -15.93
N TRP A 382 -13.06 -0.61 -15.36
CA TRP A 382 -13.90 -0.04 -14.30
C TRP A 382 -13.08 0.37 -13.07
N ILE A 383 -13.42 1.52 -12.47
CA ILE A 383 -12.62 2.24 -11.45
C ILE A 383 -11.29 2.78 -11.99
N HIS A 384 -10.58 2.05 -12.85
CA HIS A 384 -9.29 2.45 -13.40
C HIS A 384 -9.36 3.68 -14.30
N ASP A 385 -10.44 3.82 -15.07
CA ASP A 385 -10.72 4.97 -15.93
C ASP A 385 -10.79 6.33 -15.21
N GLY A 386 -10.93 6.33 -13.88
CA GLY A 386 -10.92 7.52 -13.02
C GLY A 386 -9.56 7.91 -12.43
N THR A 387 -8.47 7.23 -12.81
CA THR A 387 -7.14 7.37 -12.19
C THR A 387 -6.10 8.02 -13.11
N ILE A 388 -5.00 8.55 -12.53
CA ILE A 388 -3.74 8.67 -13.29
C ILE A 388 -2.99 7.35 -13.12
N ASP A 389 -3.19 6.44 -14.07
CA ASP A 389 -2.39 5.23 -14.18
C ASP A 389 -1.46 5.31 -15.40
N VAL A 390 -0.19 5.00 -15.17
CA VAL A 390 0.85 4.93 -16.20
C VAL A 390 1.44 3.52 -16.30
N GLY A 391 0.75 2.48 -15.80
CA GLY A 391 1.13 1.07 -15.93
C GLY A 391 1.84 0.51 -14.70
N ARG A 392 3.17 0.39 -14.71
CA ARG A 392 3.97 -0.03 -13.54
C ARG A 392 5.03 0.99 -13.16
N GLY A 393 5.23 1.13 -11.86
CA GLY A 393 6.33 1.88 -11.27
C GLY A 393 6.25 3.37 -11.56
N ALA A 394 5.18 4.02 -11.12
CA ALA A 394 4.98 5.46 -11.30
C ALA A 394 6.12 6.25 -10.65
N ILE A 395 6.58 7.29 -11.34
CA ILE A 395 7.67 8.19 -10.92
C ILE A 395 7.12 9.63 -11.00
N PRO A 396 6.46 10.13 -9.95
CA PRO A 396 5.97 11.51 -9.91
C PRO A 396 7.12 12.49 -9.83
N ILE A 397 7.01 13.61 -10.54
CA ILE A 397 7.95 14.72 -10.52
C ILE A 397 7.15 16.01 -10.52
N LEU A 398 7.32 16.82 -9.48
CA LEU A 398 6.81 18.19 -9.42
C LEU A 398 7.88 19.14 -9.95
N HIS A 399 7.55 19.92 -10.98
CA HIS A 399 8.46 20.89 -11.57
C HIS A 399 7.69 21.99 -12.31
N ASP A 400 8.17 23.22 -12.29
CA ASP A 400 7.62 24.32 -13.11
C ASP A 400 8.10 24.12 -14.56
N MET A 401 7.27 23.50 -15.40
CA MET A 401 7.69 23.09 -16.75
C MET A 401 7.57 24.21 -17.78
N ASP A 402 6.68 25.18 -17.56
CA ASP A 402 6.47 26.30 -18.47
C ASP A 402 6.93 27.66 -17.92
N GLY A 403 7.56 27.69 -16.76
CA GLY A 403 8.24 28.85 -16.18
C GLY A 403 7.30 29.92 -15.65
N ASP A 404 6.05 29.59 -15.36
CA ASP A 404 5.05 30.54 -14.87
C ASP A 404 5.06 30.71 -13.33
N GLY A 405 5.83 29.86 -12.65
CA GLY A 405 6.09 29.90 -11.22
C GLY A 405 5.17 29.04 -10.36
N ASP A 406 4.26 28.26 -10.95
CA ASP A 406 3.60 27.17 -10.26
C ASP A 406 4.17 25.79 -10.65
N LEU A 407 3.90 24.78 -9.83
CA LEU A 407 4.44 23.44 -10.06
C LEU A 407 3.46 22.63 -10.91
N ASP A 408 3.96 22.11 -12.03
CA ASP A 408 3.30 21.11 -12.85
C ASP A 408 3.59 19.69 -12.37
N LEU A 409 2.88 18.71 -12.94
CA LEU A 409 3.07 17.29 -12.65
C LEU A 409 3.54 16.54 -13.90
N ALA A 410 4.71 15.91 -13.80
CA ALA A 410 5.16 14.89 -14.72
C ALA A 410 5.14 13.52 -14.04
N VAL A 411 4.84 12.47 -14.80
CA VAL A 411 4.75 11.10 -14.30
C VAL A 411 5.46 10.17 -15.28
N GLY A 412 6.65 9.72 -14.90
CA GLY A 412 7.33 8.62 -15.58
C GLY A 412 6.78 7.27 -15.11
N ASN A 413 7.11 6.20 -15.82
CA ASN A 413 6.81 4.84 -15.39
C ASN A 413 8.02 3.91 -15.64
N LYS A 414 8.02 2.75 -14.98
CA LYS A 414 8.94 1.67 -15.34
C LYS A 414 8.54 1.07 -16.69
N GLU A 415 7.28 0.70 -16.84
CA GLU A 415 6.77 0.09 -18.06
C GLU A 415 5.24 0.12 -18.07
N ARG A 416 4.64 0.00 -19.25
CA ARG A 416 3.19 -0.09 -19.46
C ARG A 416 2.89 -1.29 -20.34
N TYR A 417 1.88 -2.10 -20.03
CA TYR A 417 1.54 -3.22 -20.89
C TYR A 417 0.90 -2.77 -22.20
N GLU A 418 1.51 -3.09 -23.35
CA GLU A 418 0.90 -2.92 -24.68
C GLU A 418 0.80 -4.25 -25.45
N GLY A 419 1.22 -5.35 -24.82
CA GLY A 419 1.17 -6.70 -25.37
C GLY A 419 2.35 -7.57 -24.95
N VAL A 420 2.31 -8.83 -25.37
CA VAL A 420 3.37 -9.80 -25.05
C VAL A 420 4.73 -9.31 -25.59
N ASN A 421 5.69 -9.12 -24.68
CA ASN A 421 7.02 -8.53 -24.95
C ASN A 421 7.01 -7.07 -25.46
N THR A 422 5.92 -6.34 -25.27
CA THR A 422 5.82 -4.92 -25.61
C THR A 422 5.39 -4.17 -24.36
N THR A 423 6.39 -3.72 -23.58
CA THR A 423 6.15 -3.00 -22.32
C THR A 423 6.94 -1.68 -22.29
N PRO A 424 6.59 -0.69 -23.13
CA PRO A 424 7.35 0.56 -23.20
C PRO A 424 7.28 1.35 -21.89
N THR A 425 8.26 2.23 -21.71
CA THR A 425 8.26 3.28 -20.71
C THR A 425 7.89 4.61 -21.38
N ASP A 426 7.22 5.49 -20.64
CA ASP A 426 6.63 6.73 -21.09
C ASP A 426 6.78 7.83 -20.03
N LEU A 427 6.53 9.07 -20.46
CA LEU A 427 6.51 10.26 -19.61
C LEU A 427 5.21 11.05 -19.86
N ALA A 428 4.26 10.93 -18.94
CA ALA A 428 3.01 11.69 -18.97
C ALA A 428 3.21 13.07 -18.35
N LEU A 429 2.55 14.09 -18.90
CA LEU A 429 2.64 15.47 -18.42
C LEU A 429 1.26 16.10 -18.19
N PHE A 430 1.15 16.87 -17.12
CA PHE A 430 -0.03 17.62 -16.72
C PHE A 430 0.35 19.04 -16.32
N GLU A 431 -0.25 20.02 -16.98
CA GLU A 431 -0.08 21.46 -16.71
C GLU A 431 -0.94 21.87 -15.53
N ASN A 432 -0.40 22.57 -14.54
CA ASN A 432 -1.21 23.19 -13.51
C ASN A 432 -1.87 24.46 -14.07
N ILE A 433 -3.15 24.36 -14.41
CA ILE A 433 -3.95 25.47 -14.92
C ILE A 433 -4.75 26.17 -13.82
N GLY A 434 -4.49 25.79 -12.57
CA GLY A 434 -5.23 26.24 -11.39
C GLY A 434 -4.78 27.63 -10.94
N THR A 435 -4.75 27.80 -9.62
CA THR A 435 -4.10 28.96 -9.00
C THR A 435 -3.05 28.46 -8.04
N VAL A 436 -2.10 29.34 -7.69
CA VAL A 436 -1.05 29.04 -6.70
C VAL A 436 -1.62 28.43 -5.40
N THR A 437 -2.84 28.77 -4.97
CA THR A 437 -3.43 28.23 -3.73
C THR A 437 -4.43 27.10 -3.92
N GLU A 438 -4.86 26.86 -5.15
CA GLU A 438 -5.84 25.83 -5.52
C GLU A 438 -5.38 25.23 -6.86
N PRO A 439 -4.38 24.32 -6.82
CA PRO A 439 -3.84 23.71 -8.03
C PRO A 439 -4.90 22.88 -8.76
N THR A 440 -4.79 22.81 -10.08
CA THR A 440 -5.64 21.97 -10.93
C THR A 440 -4.82 21.51 -12.12
N PHE A 441 -4.53 20.21 -12.17
CA PHE A 441 -3.71 19.63 -13.22
C PHE A 441 -4.56 19.31 -14.44
N LYS A 442 -4.10 19.68 -15.63
CA LYS A 442 -4.72 19.37 -16.91
C LYS A 442 -3.78 18.56 -17.77
N TRP A 443 -4.24 17.39 -18.20
CA TRP A 443 -3.49 16.49 -19.06
C TRP A 443 -3.04 17.16 -20.37
N LYS A 444 -1.78 16.89 -20.75
CA LYS A 444 -1.16 17.38 -21.98
C LYS A 444 -0.77 16.27 -22.92
N THR A 445 -0.10 15.25 -22.40
CA THR A 445 0.31 14.06 -23.16
C THR A 445 0.54 12.89 -22.20
N TRP A 446 0.35 11.67 -22.71
CA TRP A 446 0.75 10.44 -22.00
C TRP A 446 2.20 10.03 -22.28
N SER A 447 2.78 10.52 -23.38
CA SER A 447 4.15 10.24 -23.77
C SER A 447 4.77 11.49 -24.38
N ALA A 448 5.64 12.16 -23.61
CA ALA A 448 6.36 13.35 -24.03
C ALA A 448 7.65 13.03 -24.78
N ILE A 449 8.22 11.85 -24.55
CA ILE A 449 9.47 11.38 -25.14
C ILE A 449 9.27 9.93 -25.61
N ASP A 450 9.60 9.64 -26.86
CA ASP A 450 9.67 8.27 -27.36
C ASP A 450 10.97 7.60 -26.89
N PHE A 451 10.93 7.00 -25.70
CA PHE A 451 12.07 6.29 -25.11
C PHE A 451 12.42 5.02 -25.90
N SER A 452 11.41 4.34 -26.45
CA SER A 452 11.58 3.10 -27.22
C SER A 452 12.43 3.31 -28.47
N PHE A 453 12.27 4.45 -29.16
CA PHE A 453 13.06 4.82 -30.32
C PHE A 453 14.56 4.93 -30.00
N ASN A 454 14.87 5.28 -28.76
CA ASN A 454 16.23 5.47 -28.26
C ASN A 454 16.79 4.21 -27.56
N GLY A 455 16.00 3.14 -27.44
CA GLY A 455 16.38 1.92 -26.73
C GLY A 455 16.49 2.10 -25.22
N ILE A 456 15.73 3.04 -24.66
CA ILE A 456 15.65 3.31 -23.23
C ILE A 456 14.46 2.55 -22.66
N GLU A 457 14.71 1.75 -21.62
CA GLU A 457 13.70 0.95 -20.91
C GLU A 457 13.73 1.30 -19.41
N SER A 458 12.58 1.26 -18.74
CA SER A 458 12.44 1.69 -17.33
C SER A 458 12.99 3.10 -17.08
N ALA A 459 12.53 4.07 -17.88
CA ALA A 459 13.03 5.44 -17.83
C ALA A 459 12.73 6.09 -16.47
N HIS A 460 13.76 6.71 -15.88
CA HIS A 460 13.63 7.47 -14.64
C HIS A 460 14.06 8.93 -14.88
N PRO A 461 13.12 9.83 -15.19
CA PRO A 461 13.44 11.21 -15.53
C PRO A 461 13.77 12.07 -14.30
N ALA A 462 14.59 13.09 -14.50
CA ALA A 462 14.95 14.12 -13.55
C ALA A 462 15.06 15.46 -14.28
N PHE A 463 14.37 16.48 -13.76
CA PHE A 463 14.16 17.76 -14.44
C PHE A 463 15.09 18.84 -13.88
N GLY A 464 15.57 19.74 -14.74
CA GLY A 464 16.31 20.94 -14.35
C GLY A 464 16.96 21.63 -15.55
N ASP A 465 17.33 22.91 -15.40
CA ASP A 465 18.08 23.67 -16.41
C ASP A 465 19.56 23.23 -16.41
N ILE A 466 19.94 22.34 -17.33
CA ILE A 466 21.25 21.66 -17.34
C ILE A 466 22.28 22.48 -18.13
N ASP A 467 21.83 23.21 -19.15
CA ASP A 467 22.68 24.03 -20.02
C ASP A 467 22.56 25.56 -19.80
N GLY A 468 21.82 25.96 -18.77
CA GLY A 468 21.80 27.32 -18.24
C GLY A 468 21.12 28.33 -19.16
N ASP A 469 20.25 27.88 -20.06
CA ASP A 469 19.55 28.73 -21.01
C ASP A 469 18.19 29.24 -20.49
N GLY A 470 17.75 28.71 -19.34
CA GLY A 470 16.56 29.11 -18.61
C GLY A 470 15.30 28.33 -18.97
N ASP A 471 15.40 27.25 -19.73
CA ASP A 471 14.34 26.27 -19.89
C ASP A 471 14.66 24.93 -19.21
N THR A 472 13.65 24.07 -19.08
CA THR A 472 13.77 22.84 -18.29
C THR A 472 14.22 21.66 -19.15
N ASP A 473 15.46 21.20 -18.95
CA ASP A 473 16.00 19.96 -19.53
C ASP A 473 15.64 18.72 -18.71
N VAL A 474 16.00 17.54 -19.24
CA VAL A 474 15.77 16.25 -18.57
C VAL A 474 17.01 15.35 -18.64
N ILE A 475 17.42 14.80 -17.49
CA ILE A 475 18.25 13.59 -17.41
C ILE A 475 17.34 12.38 -17.20
N VAL A 476 17.57 11.30 -17.95
CA VAL A 476 16.81 10.05 -17.83
C VAL A 476 17.76 8.92 -17.46
N GLY A 477 17.50 8.23 -16.36
CA GLY A 477 18.14 6.95 -16.04
C GLY A 477 17.41 5.76 -16.65
N ASP A 478 18.10 4.63 -16.83
CA ASP A 478 17.52 3.40 -17.37
C ASP A 478 17.80 2.15 -16.52
N GLU A 479 17.17 1.02 -16.88
CA GLU A 479 17.38 -0.25 -16.17
C GLU A 479 18.81 -0.82 -16.28
N LEU A 480 19.58 -0.42 -17.29
CA LEU A 480 20.97 -0.83 -17.51
C LEU A 480 21.98 0.03 -16.73
N GLY A 481 21.49 1.01 -15.96
CA GLY A 481 22.33 1.87 -15.13
C GLY A 481 22.95 3.06 -15.87
N LEU A 482 22.53 3.32 -17.11
CA LEU A 482 23.00 4.46 -17.90
C LEU A 482 22.14 5.70 -17.63
N LEU A 483 22.72 6.86 -17.96
CA LEU A 483 22.05 8.15 -17.91
C LEU A 483 22.08 8.80 -19.30
N HIS A 484 20.97 9.42 -19.67
CA HIS A 484 20.69 10.04 -20.97
C HIS A 484 20.32 11.52 -20.76
N THR A 485 20.71 12.43 -21.64
CA THR A 485 20.28 13.84 -21.59
C THR A 485 19.38 14.19 -22.76
N TYR A 486 18.34 14.96 -22.44
CA TYR A 486 17.46 15.58 -23.40
C TYR A 486 17.46 17.09 -23.16
N SER A 487 17.72 17.85 -24.23
CA SER A 487 17.64 19.31 -24.17
C SER A 487 16.24 19.78 -24.55
N ASN A 488 15.71 20.77 -23.85
CA ASN A 488 14.48 21.42 -24.25
C ASN A 488 14.76 22.42 -25.38
N GLU A 489 13.96 22.34 -26.45
CA GLU A 489 14.12 23.21 -27.62
C GLU A 489 12.97 24.22 -27.77
N ALA A 490 12.03 24.26 -26.80
CA ALA A 490 10.92 25.20 -26.79
C ALA A 490 11.36 26.62 -26.39
N GLY A 491 12.42 26.73 -25.58
CA GLY A 491 12.95 27.96 -25.02
C GLY A 491 12.25 28.36 -23.70
N PRO A 492 12.82 29.35 -22.97
CA PRO A 492 12.36 29.72 -21.63
C PRO A 492 10.92 30.20 -21.59
N GLY A 493 10.16 29.75 -20.59
CA GLY A 493 8.78 30.18 -20.37
C GLY A 493 7.76 29.53 -21.31
N MET A 494 8.13 28.42 -21.97
CA MET A 494 7.30 27.70 -22.93
C MET A 494 7.18 26.25 -22.51
N TRP A 495 6.02 25.65 -22.77
CA TRP A 495 5.81 24.22 -22.57
C TRP A 495 6.88 23.38 -23.29
N PRO A 496 7.53 22.43 -22.61
CA PRO A 496 8.78 21.83 -23.08
C PRO A 496 8.61 20.94 -24.30
N ILE A 497 9.66 20.89 -25.13
CA ILE A 497 9.82 19.94 -26.24
C ILE A 497 11.23 19.40 -26.17
N TRP A 498 11.37 18.17 -25.70
CA TRP A 498 12.67 17.56 -25.48
C TRP A 498 13.18 16.79 -26.69
N ASN A 499 14.46 17.01 -27.02
CA ASN A 499 15.19 16.23 -28.00
C ASN A 499 16.43 15.60 -27.36
N LEU A 500 16.72 14.36 -27.76
CA LEU A 500 17.88 13.63 -27.27
C LEU A 500 19.18 14.39 -27.61
N ASN A 501 19.95 14.70 -26.59
CA ASN A 501 21.27 15.32 -26.69
C ASN A 501 22.38 14.26 -26.56
N GLN A 502 22.30 13.38 -25.56
CA GLN A 502 23.31 12.33 -25.31
C GLN A 502 22.68 11.02 -24.79
N LEU A 503 23.05 9.87 -25.39
CA LEU A 503 22.59 8.51 -25.00
C LEU A 503 23.39 7.85 -23.87
N ALA A 504 24.46 8.47 -23.42
CA ALA A 504 25.30 7.95 -22.36
C ALA A 504 26.15 9.10 -21.84
N ILE A 505 25.76 9.66 -20.72
CA ILE A 505 26.50 10.75 -20.07
C ILE A 505 27.89 10.25 -19.67
N GLU A 506 28.90 11.07 -19.94
CA GLU A 506 30.26 10.83 -19.50
C GLU A 506 30.53 11.61 -18.20
N GLY A 507 31.26 10.98 -17.28
CA GLY A 507 31.84 11.66 -16.13
C GLY A 507 32.94 12.64 -16.57
N ALA A 508 33.41 13.48 -15.65
CA ALA A 508 34.44 14.48 -15.92
C ALA A 508 35.78 13.89 -16.44
N GLU A 509 36.03 12.60 -16.23
CA GLU A 509 37.21 11.88 -16.74
C GLU A 509 37.02 11.30 -18.15
N GLY A 510 35.83 11.44 -18.76
CA GLY A 510 35.50 10.94 -20.11
C GLY A 510 35.04 9.48 -20.17
N GLU A 511 34.77 8.86 -19.02
CA GLU A 511 34.20 7.52 -18.93
C GLU A 511 32.68 7.61 -18.78
N VAL A 512 31.94 6.69 -19.40
CA VAL A 512 30.48 6.62 -19.27
C VAL A 512 30.08 6.40 -17.81
N ILE A 513 29.08 7.16 -17.35
CA ILE A 513 28.48 6.94 -16.04
C ILE A 513 27.58 5.70 -16.14
N ASP A 514 27.96 4.67 -15.40
CA ASP A 514 27.20 3.43 -15.21
C ASP A 514 27.09 3.18 -13.70
N VAL A 515 25.86 3.23 -13.19
CA VAL A 515 25.56 3.07 -11.76
C VAL A 515 25.17 1.64 -11.40
N GLY A 516 25.19 0.71 -12.36
CA GLY A 516 24.82 -0.69 -12.18
C GLY A 516 23.50 -1.04 -12.87
N GLN A 517 22.38 -0.98 -12.14
CA GLN A 517 21.05 -1.26 -12.70
C GLN A 517 20.02 -0.31 -12.11
N PHE A 518 19.01 0.07 -12.92
CA PHE A 518 17.93 0.97 -12.53
C PHE A 518 18.47 2.31 -12.00
N ALA A 519 19.13 3.08 -12.87
CA ALA A 519 19.58 4.42 -12.53
C ALA A 519 18.36 5.32 -12.23
N ALA A 520 18.35 5.93 -11.04
CA ALA A 520 17.28 6.82 -10.60
C ALA A 520 17.86 8.21 -10.26
N PRO A 521 18.01 9.12 -11.24
CA PRO A 521 18.62 10.43 -11.04
C PRO A 521 17.70 11.42 -10.31
N GLN A 522 18.29 12.40 -9.64
CA GLN A 522 17.69 13.64 -9.17
C GLN A 522 18.72 14.77 -9.30
N LEU A 523 18.28 15.97 -9.71
CA LEU A 523 19.11 17.16 -9.83
C LEU A 523 18.82 18.14 -8.68
N ILE A 524 19.86 18.58 -7.98
CA ILE A 524 19.76 19.58 -6.89
C ILE A 524 21.17 20.13 -6.58
N ASP A 525 21.28 21.41 -6.27
CA ASP A 525 22.55 22.03 -5.84
C ASP A 525 22.89 21.62 -4.38
N ILE A 526 23.78 20.64 -4.22
CA ILE A 526 24.13 20.06 -2.90
C ILE A 526 25.12 20.93 -2.15
N ASN A 527 26.04 21.58 -2.88
CA ASN A 527 27.17 22.28 -2.29
C ASN A 527 26.94 23.82 -2.21
N SER A 528 25.79 24.29 -2.70
CA SER A 528 25.38 25.71 -2.75
C SER A 528 26.29 26.59 -3.61
N ASP A 529 26.84 26.05 -4.71
CA ASP A 529 27.67 26.80 -5.66
C ASP A 529 26.89 27.39 -6.85
N GLY A 530 25.59 27.12 -6.92
CA GLY A 530 24.69 27.59 -7.96
C GLY A 530 24.65 26.69 -9.20
N LEU A 531 25.27 25.51 -9.16
CA LEU A 531 25.21 24.50 -10.21
C LEU A 531 24.35 23.32 -9.73
N LEU A 532 23.52 22.76 -10.62
CA LEU A 532 22.81 21.53 -10.32
C LEU A 532 23.80 20.36 -10.23
N ASP A 533 23.78 19.64 -9.11
CA ASP A 533 24.51 18.38 -8.92
C ASP A 533 23.59 17.18 -9.22
N LEU A 534 24.19 16.05 -9.57
CA LEU A 534 23.49 14.82 -9.92
C LEU A 534 23.61 13.80 -8.77
N ILE A 535 22.48 13.42 -8.21
CA ILE A 535 22.36 12.27 -7.30
C ILE A 535 21.67 11.17 -8.06
N THR A 536 22.14 9.93 -7.91
CA THR A 536 21.51 8.78 -8.56
C THR A 536 21.42 7.61 -7.61
N GLY A 537 20.22 7.03 -7.53
CA GLY A 537 20.00 5.75 -6.90
C GLY A 537 20.24 4.58 -7.86
N GLU A 538 20.14 3.37 -7.31
CA GLU A 538 20.33 2.11 -8.05
C GLU A 538 19.62 0.93 -7.37
N LYS A 539 19.54 -0.19 -8.09
CA LYS A 539 18.92 -1.43 -7.62
C LYS A 539 19.46 -1.96 -6.29
N ASN A 540 20.76 -1.82 -5.99
CA ASN A 540 21.31 -2.34 -4.73
C ASN A 540 20.95 -1.46 -3.51
N GLY A 541 20.28 -0.32 -3.71
CA GLY A 541 19.77 0.51 -2.62
C GLY A 541 20.74 1.54 -2.07
N THR A 542 21.80 1.88 -2.82
CA THR A 542 22.75 2.94 -2.47
C THR A 542 22.48 4.21 -3.27
N LEU A 543 23.03 5.35 -2.85
CA LEU A 543 23.03 6.59 -3.64
C LEU A 543 24.45 6.96 -4.02
N SER A 544 24.66 7.50 -5.22
CA SER A 544 25.91 8.11 -5.66
C SER A 544 25.73 9.61 -5.90
N LEU A 545 26.73 10.42 -5.56
CA LEU A 545 26.72 11.87 -5.75
C LEU A 545 27.80 12.28 -6.77
N TYR A 546 27.39 13.01 -7.81
CA TYR A 546 28.25 13.63 -8.79
C TYR A 546 28.09 15.15 -8.71
N LEU A 547 29.15 15.86 -8.32
CA LEU A 547 29.12 17.32 -8.35
C LEU A 547 29.29 17.82 -9.78
N ASN A 548 28.60 18.89 -10.14
CA ASN A 548 28.89 19.61 -11.37
C ASN A 548 30.15 20.46 -11.19
N CYS A 549 31.29 19.91 -11.57
CA CYS A 549 32.59 20.58 -11.53
C CYS A 549 32.91 21.37 -12.81
N GLY A 550 31.93 21.51 -13.72
CA GLY A 550 32.04 22.18 -15.00
C GLY A 550 31.66 23.66 -14.93
N SER A 551 30.68 24.04 -15.74
CA SER A 551 30.11 25.39 -15.80
C SER A 551 28.59 25.32 -15.87
N PRO A 552 27.88 26.44 -15.63
CA PRO A 552 26.41 26.46 -15.73
C PRO A 552 25.87 26.01 -17.09
N THR A 553 26.63 26.18 -18.18
CA THR A 553 26.17 25.87 -19.54
C THR A 553 26.74 24.59 -20.13
N VAL A 554 27.71 23.98 -19.44
CA VAL A 554 28.36 22.74 -19.87
C VAL A 554 28.73 22.00 -18.59
N PRO A 555 27.88 21.08 -18.12
CA PRO A 555 28.13 20.35 -16.90
C PRO A 555 29.32 19.39 -17.06
N ALA A 556 30.03 19.13 -15.96
CA ALA A 556 31.01 18.07 -15.88
C ALA A 556 30.81 17.30 -14.57
N TRP A 557 30.49 16.01 -14.65
CA TRP A 557 30.06 15.22 -13.50
C TRP A 557 31.24 14.58 -12.77
N CYS A 558 31.60 15.14 -11.62
CA CYS A 558 32.67 14.66 -10.76
C CYS A 558 32.12 13.75 -9.64
N ILE A 559 32.31 12.43 -9.78
CA ILE A 559 31.91 11.45 -8.74
C ILE A 559 32.59 11.75 -7.40
N GLN A 560 31.80 11.78 -6.34
CA GLN A 560 32.28 11.95 -4.98
C GLN A 560 32.51 10.59 -4.31
N SER A 561 33.57 10.50 -3.51
CA SER A 561 33.86 9.30 -2.74
C SER A 561 34.64 9.58 -1.45
N THR A 562 34.55 8.67 -0.49
CA THR A 562 35.37 8.71 0.74
C THR A 562 36.15 7.41 0.93
N PRO A 563 37.28 7.42 1.66
CA PRO A 563 38.02 6.19 1.94
C PRO A 563 37.22 5.12 2.70
N SER A 564 36.21 5.53 3.48
CA SER A 564 35.39 4.64 4.30
C SER A 564 34.15 4.09 3.61
N LEU A 565 33.55 4.88 2.70
CA LEU A 565 32.26 4.56 2.09
C LEU A 565 32.36 4.29 0.58
N GLY A 566 33.53 4.51 -0.02
CA GLY A 566 33.67 4.44 -1.48
C GLY A 566 32.78 5.49 -2.14
N THR A 567 32.07 5.10 -3.20
CA THR A 567 31.11 5.94 -3.95
C THR A 567 29.71 5.94 -3.35
N ASN A 568 29.43 5.14 -2.31
CA ASN A 568 28.15 5.18 -1.60
C ASN A 568 28.07 6.49 -0.79
N TRP A 569 27.31 7.44 -1.31
CA TRP A 569 27.15 8.77 -0.73
C TRP A 569 26.47 8.70 0.63
N GLY A 570 27.10 9.29 1.64
CA GLY A 570 26.65 9.25 3.03
C GLY A 570 26.62 7.84 3.64
N GLY A 571 26.99 6.78 2.91
CA GLY A 571 26.79 5.41 3.37
C GLY A 571 25.32 5.02 3.40
N ILE A 572 24.49 5.69 2.59
CA ILE A 572 23.06 5.43 2.50
C ILE A 572 22.85 3.99 2.01
N GLN A 573 21.98 3.29 2.73
CA GLN A 573 21.49 1.99 2.34
C GLN A 573 20.02 1.93 2.70
N VAL A 574 19.15 1.88 1.70
CA VAL A 574 17.71 1.81 1.94
C VAL A 574 17.29 0.43 2.42
N ASN A 575 16.18 0.40 3.16
CA ASN A 575 15.54 -0.83 3.61
C ASN A 575 15.11 -1.69 2.42
N ASN A 576 15.12 -3.01 2.61
CA ASN A 576 14.73 -3.98 1.60
C ASN A 576 14.39 -5.33 2.25
N ALA A 577 13.73 -6.21 1.49
CA ALA A 577 13.17 -7.44 2.06
C ALA A 577 14.22 -8.52 2.38
N LEU A 578 15.26 -8.66 1.55
CA LEU A 578 16.16 -9.82 1.56
C LEU A 578 17.65 -9.49 1.74
N GLY A 579 18.00 -8.22 1.95
CA GLY A 579 19.37 -7.71 2.01
C GLY A 579 20.07 -7.55 0.65
N ILE A 580 19.33 -7.55 -0.47
CA ILE A 580 19.90 -7.64 -1.84
C ILE A 580 19.51 -6.46 -2.73
N ASN A 581 18.20 -6.24 -2.97
CA ASN A 581 17.73 -5.19 -3.88
C ASN A 581 17.01 -4.11 -3.10
N GLY A 582 17.54 -2.89 -3.05
CA GLY A 582 16.89 -1.75 -2.41
C GLY A 582 16.06 -0.87 -3.34
N TYR A 583 16.39 -0.80 -4.63
CA TYR A 583 15.79 0.13 -5.60
C TYR A 583 15.71 1.55 -5.02
N SER A 584 16.84 2.10 -4.61
CA SER A 584 16.88 3.45 -4.02
C SER A 584 16.51 4.48 -5.08
N THR A 585 15.60 5.38 -4.75
CA THR A 585 15.23 6.52 -5.59
C THR A 585 15.39 7.80 -4.78
N PRO A 586 16.25 8.76 -5.18
CA PRO A 586 16.46 9.98 -4.39
C PRO A 586 15.16 10.80 -4.26
N CYS A 587 14.88 11.30 -3.05
CA CYS A 587 13.76 12.20 -2.76
C CYS A 587 14.27 13.32 -1.83
N LEU A 588 15.18 14.13 -2.36
CA LEU A 588 15.77 15.26 -1.63
C LEU A 588 14.91 16.52 -1.82
N PHE A 589 14.89 17.38 -0.81
CA PHE A 589 14.15 18.64 -0.86
C PHE A 589 14.94 19.78 -0.19
N ALA A 590 15.10 20.90 -0.90
CA ALA A 590 15.72 22.10 -0.36
C ALA A 590 14.68 23.02 0.28
N ASP A 591 14.82 23.26 1.58
CA ASP A 591 14.09 24.29 2.33
C ASP A 591 15.05 25.39 2.77
N GLY A 592 15.04 26.50 2.04
CA GLY A 592 15.97 27.61 2.26
C GLY A 592 17.43 27.16 2.08
N SER A 593 18.19 27.11 3.18
CA SER A 593 19.60 26.66 3.18
C SER A 593 19.78 25.23 3.67
N THR A 594 18.69 24.51 3.96
CA THR A 594 18.72 23.16 4.52
C THR A 594 18.19 22.19 3.47
N ILE A 595 18.93 21.10 3.22
CA ILE A 595 18.49 20.04 2.32
C ILE A 595 18.09 18.84 3.17
N HIS A 596 16.84 18.41 3.03
CA HIS A 596 16.32 17.18 3.59
C HIS A 596 16.64 16.01 2.65
N ILE A 597 17.09 14.89 3.21
CA ILE A 597 17.52 13.72 2.45
C ILE A 597 16.60 12.55 2.77
N ALA A 598 15.86 12.09 1.76
CA ALA A 598 15.12 10.85 1.81
C ALA A 598 15.35 10.04 0.53
N SER A 599 14.92 8.77 0.56
CA SER A 599 14.95 7.91 -0.61
C SER A 599 13.81 6.89 -0.58
N GLY A 600 13.17 6.68 -1.73
CA GLY A 600 12.25 5.58 -1.95
C GLY A 600 12.96 4.23 -1.95
N ASN A 601 12.20 3.15 -1.73
CA ASN A 601 12.78 1.81 -1.63
C ASN A 601 11.81 0.67 -2.01
N GLU A 602 12.35 -0.55 -2.11
CA GLU A 602 11.62 -1.79 -2.47
C GLU A 602 10.38 -2.04 -1.60
N LEU A 603 10.43 -1.66 -0.32
CA LEU A 603 9.36 -1.88 0.65
C LEU A 603 8.23 -0.85 0.54
N GLY A 604 8.33 0.10 -0.39
CA GLY A 604 7.34 1.15 -0.58
C GLY A 604 7.48 2.32 0.39
N GLU A 605 8.60 2.44 1.11
CA GLU A 605 8.82 3.52 2.08
C GLU A 605 9.57 4.70 1.43
N ILE A 606 9.25 5.94 1.81
CA ILE A 606 10.12 7.10 1.58
C ILE A 606 10.96 7.29 2.85
N GLN A 607 12.12 6.63 2.89
CA GLN A 607 12.97 6.53 4.07
C GLN A 607 13.78 7.82 4.30
N TYR A 608 13.69 8.40 5.50
CA TYR A 608 14.37 9.66 5.84
C TYR A 608 15.74 9.46 6.52
N PHE A 609 16.74 10.22 6.05
CA PHE A 609 18.14 10.19 6.49
C PHE A 609 18.60 11.47 7.19
N GLY A 610 17.71 12.43 7.40
CA GLY A 610 18.02 13.69 8.08
C GLY A 610 18.31 14.84 7.14
N THR A 611 18.94 15.89 7.67
CA THR A 611 19.34 17.09 6.93
C THR A 611 20.81 17.04 6.55
N LEU A 612 21.15 17.52 5.36
CA LEU A 612 22.52 17.68 4.89
C LEU A 612 23.32 18.62 5.81
N ASP A 613 24.54 18.21 6.17
CA ASP A 613 25.53 19.12 6.74
C ASP A 613 26.23 19.88 5.60
N SER A 614 25.85 21.14 5.39
CA SER A 614 26.44 21.97 4.33
C SER A 614 27.94 22.23 4.51
N ALA A 615 28.50 22.01 5.71
CA ALA A 615 29.94 22.12 5.94
C ALA A 615 30.72 20.86 5.55
N ASP A 616 30.05 19.70 5.48
CA ASP A 616 30.61 18.42 5.09
C ASP A 616 29.51 17.54 4.46
N PHE A 617 29.18 17.82 3.19
CA PHE A 617 28.16 17.09 2.45
C PHE A 617 28.53 15.62 2.15
N LEU A 618 29.73 15.16 2.53
CA LEU A 618 30.17 13.77 2.44
C LEU A 618 30.14 13.04 3.79
N ALA A 619 29.68 13.70 4.86
CA ALA A 619 29.54 13.10 6.17
C ALA A 619 28.59 11.88 6.12
N PRO A 620 28.83 10.84 6.96
CA PRO A 620 27.92 9.71 7.05
C PRO A 620 26.50 10.13 7.46
N LEU A 621 25.52 9.59 6.75
CA LEU A 621 24.09 9.76 6.99
C LEU A 621 23.54 8.47 7.57
N TYR A 622 22.62 8.59 8.53
CA TYR A 622 22.00 7.45 9.19
C TYR A 622 20.49 7.62 9.11
N THR A 623 19.77 6.52 8.87
CA THR A 623 18.32 6.56 8.93
C THR A 623 17.84 6.98 10.32
N ASN A 624 16.85 7.86 10.36
CA ASN A 624 16.18 8.22 11.61
C ASN A 624 15.09 7.19 12.02
N GLY A 625 14.90 6.13 11.22
CA GLY A 625 13.89 5.09 11.45
C GLY A 625 12.46 5.50 11.09
N SER A 626 12.26 6.72 10.60
CA SER A 626 10.97 7.25 10.15
C SER A 626 10.81 7.12 8.63
N SER A 627 9.61 6.78 8.18
CA SER A 627 9.21 6.94 6.78
C SER A 627 8.31 8.16 6.62
N TRP A 628 8.37 8.85 5.48
CA TRP A 628 7.50 10.00 5.22
C TRP A 628 6.08 9.62 4.76
N ASN A 629 5.86 8.34 4.43
CA ASN A 629 4.61 7.82 3.90
C ASN A 629 4.06 6.63 4.70
N GLU A 630 4.22 6.61 6.03
CA GLU A 630 3.81 5.47 6.88
C GLU A 630 2.33 5.07 6.76
N SER A 631 1.45 5.99 6.32
CA SER A 631 0.03 5.71 6.12
C SER A 631 -0.30 5.01 4.81
N MET A 632 0.65 4.85 3.87
CA MET A 632 0.43 4.10 2.64
C MET A 632 1.08 2.71 2.68
N ARG A 633 0.55 1.83 1.85
CA ARG A 633 1.11 0.51 1.55
C ARG A 633 1.44 0.44 0.06
N GLY A 634 2.24 -0.55 -0.31
CA GLY A 634 2.70 -0.76 -1.67
C GLY A 634 4.15 -1.23 -1.66
N LEU A 635 4.67 -1.52 -2.85
CA LEU A 635 6.07 -1.84 -3.07
C LEU A 635 6.67 -0.80 -4.01
N ARG A 636 8.00 -0.65 -3.96
CA ARG A 636 8.80 0.27 -4.78
C ARG A 636 8.22 1.67 -4.86
N SER A 637 8.60 2.52 -3.92
CA SER A 637 8.17 3.91 -3.86
C SER A 637 9.11 4.83 -4.65
N ASN A 638 8.53 5.84 -5.28
CA ASN A 638 9.24 6.99 -5.86
C ASN A 638 8.59 8.26 -5.30
N GLY A 639 9.37 9.17 -4.71
CA GLY A 639 8.84 10.36 -4.05
C GLY A 639 9.29 11.64 -4.74
N THR A 640 8.38 12.62 -4.78
CA THR A 640 8.71 14.02 -5.11
C THR A 640 8.04 14.95 -4.11
N ILE A 641 8.66 16.11 -3.87
CA ILE A 641 8.24 17.08 -2.87
C ILE A 641 8.23 18.47 -3.49
N GLY A 642 7.18 19.23 -3.23
CA GLY A 642 7.05 20.61 -3.68
C GLY A 642 5.88 21.30 -2.99
N ASP A 643 5.98 22.62 -2.80
CA ASP A 643 4.89 23.45 -2.27
C ASP A 643 3.96 23.81 -3.45
N VAL A 644 2.97 22.96 -3.71
CA VAL A 644 2.10 23.04 -4.90
C VAL A 644 0.97 24.04 -4.67
N ASN A 645 0.56 24.25 -3.41
CA ASN A 645 -0.49 25.18 -3.02
C ASN A 645 0.03 26.52 -2.44
N GLY A 646 1.35 26.74 -2.45
CA GLY A 646 1.98 28.00 -2.05
C GLY A 646 1.72 28.41 -0.61
N ASP A 647 1.42 27.46 0.29
CA ASP A 647 1.15 27.73 1.71
C ASP A 647 2.44 27.79 2.57
N GLY A 648 3.59 27.48 1.95
CA GLY A 648 4.90 27.42 2.59
C GLY A 648 5.22 26.07 3.22
N ILE A 649 4.39 25.04 3.00
CA ILE A 649 4.55 23.68 3.51
C ILE A 649 4.46 22.74 2.31
N PRO A 650 5.49 21.93 2.05
CA PRO A 650 5.49 21.15 0.82
C PRO A 650 4.59 19.91 0.90
N GLU A 651 3.92 19.62 -0.22
CA GLU A 651 3.27 18.36 -0.51
C GLU A 651 4.30 17.25 -0.79
N LEU A 652 3.89 16.00 -0.55
CA LEU A 652 4.64 14.80 -0.94
C LEU A 652 3.75 13.99 -1.89
N VAL A 653 4.28 13.65 -3.06
CA VAL A 653 3.62 12.74 -4.01
C VAL A 653 4.46 11.47 -4.11
N VAL A 654 3.81 10.32 -3.96
CA VAL A 654 4.49 9.02 -3.95
C VAL A 654 3.91 8.11 -5.03
N GLY A 655 4.72 7.77 -6.02
CA GLY A 655 4.44 6.72 -7.00
C GLY A 655 4.79 5.34 -6.46
N ILE A 656 4.08 4.32 -6.93
CA ILE A 656 4.26 2.92 -6.50
C ILE A 656 4.42 1.97 -7.69
N GLN A 657 4.82 0.72 -7.39
CA GLN A 657 5.00 -0.33 -8.38
C GLN A 657 3.78 -0.57 -9.27
N ASN A 658 2.56 -0.36 -8.78
CA ASN A 658 1.30 -0.61 -9.48
C ASN A 658 0.88 0.55 -10.41
N GLY A 659 1.77 1.48 -10.76
CA GLY A 659 1.52 2.43 -11.85
C GLY A 659 0.92 3.78 -11.48
N GLY A 660 0.21 3.89 -10.37
CA GLY A 660 -0.32 5.20 -9.95
C GLY A 660 0.43 5.83 -8.77
N MET A 661 -0.11 6.96 -8.31
CA MET A 661 0.50 7.81 -7.27
C MET A 661 -0.46 8.04 -6.11
N ARG A 662 0.08 8.38 -4.94
CA ARG A 662 -0.64 8.84 -3.75
C ARG A 662 -0.23 10.27 -3.43
N TRP A 663 -1.20 11.10 -3.07
CA TRP A 663 -0.98 12.50 -2.71
C TRP A 663 -1.03 12.72 -1.21
N PHE A 664 -0.05 13.46 -0.69
CA PHE A 664 -0.03 13.86 0.70
C PHE A 664 0.10 15.37 0.85
N ASN A 665 -0.89 15.97 1.50
CA ASN A 665 -0.84 17.38 1.84
C ASN A 665 0.17 17.65 2.95
N GLY A 666 0.92 18.73 2.77
CA GLY A 666 1.79 19.26 3.80
C GLY A 666 0.98 19.73 5.01
N ILE A 667 1.43 19.38 6.22
CA ILE A 667 0.86 19.92 7.45
C ILE A 667 1.97 20.45 8.35
N ALA A 668 1.73 21.63 8.92
CA ALA A 668 2.68 22.22 9.87
C ALA A 668 2.77 21.32 11.09
N VAL A 669 3.98 20.82 11.38
CA VAL A 669 4.25 20.21 12.66
C VAL A 669 4.47 21.36 13.61
N GLY A 670 3.37 21.83 14.20
CA GLY A 670 3.49 22.62 15.41
C GLY A 670 4.37 21.82 16.37
N ILE A 671 5.37 22.47 16.98
CA ILE A 671 5.74 22.05 18.32
C ILE A 671 4.42 22.16 19.08
N ALA A 672 3.75 21.03 19.27
CA ALA A 672 2.66 20.94 20.20
C ALA A 672 3.33 21.31 21.53
N THR A 673 3.28 22.60 21.85
CA THR A 673 3.21 23.02 23.23
C THR A 673 1.90 22.44 23.68
N GLN A 674 1.95 21.15 24.01
CA GLN A 674 0.94 20.49 24.80
C GLN A 674 0.84 21.43 26.00
N PHE A 675 -0.24 22.20 26.06
CA PHE A 675 -0.47 23.12 27.15
C PHE A 675 -0.74 22.23 28.36
N TRP A 676 0.33 21.80 29.02
CA TRP A 676 0.25 21.25 30.35
C TRP A 676 -0.34 22.38 31.20
N SER A 677 -1.57 22.21 31.66
CA SER A 677 -1.96 22.89 32.89
C SER A 677 -0.92 22.49 33.93
N ASP A 678 -0.16 23.45 34.47
CA ASP A 678 0.85 23.17 35.48
C ASP A 678 0.25 22.26 36.56
N PRO A 679 0.74 21.01 36.72
CA PRO A 679 0.18 20.11 37.72
C PRO A 679 0.33 20.77 39.09
N PHE A 680 -0.77 20.84 39.81
CA PHE A 680 -0.78 21.44 41.15
C PHE A 680 -0.23 20.43 42.16
N PHE A 681 0.84 20.81 42.86
CA PHE A 681 1.42 20.02 43.94
C PHE A 681 1.15 20.68 45.28
N ALA A 682 0.29 20.05 46.10
CA ALA A 682 0.04 20.53 47.45
C ALA A 682 -0.21 19.40 48.45
N PRO A 683 0.20 19.59 49.72
CA PRO A 683 0.86 20.79 50.26
C PRO A 683 2.35 20.84 49.87
N ASN A 684 2.86 22.06 49.59
CA ASN A 684 4.29 22.33 49.47
C ASN A 684 4.59 23.60 50.29
N PRO A 685 5.16 23.50 51.51
CA PRO A 685 5.89 22.35 52.04
C PRO A 685 5.03 21.13 52.41
N ALA A 686 5.54 19.94 52.16
CA ALA A 686 4.94 18.65 52.54
C ALA A 686 5.52 18.12 53.86
N GLN A 687 4.77 17.30 54.58
CA GLN A 687 5.26 16.65 55.80
C GLN A 687 6.18 15.48 55.44
N ALA A 688 7.31 15.33 56.16
CA ALA A 688 8.20 14.17 56.03
C ALA A 688 7.45 12.83 56.20
N GLY A 689 7.57 11.93 55.23
CA GLY A 689 6.84 10.65 55.18
C GLY A 689 5.34 10.78 54.88
N GLY A 690 4.88 11.98 54.50
CA GLY A 690 3.51 12.26 54.09
C GLY A 690 3.28 12.10 52.59
N PHE A 691 2.24 12.76 52.08
CA PHE A 691 1.86 12.72 50.67
C PHE A 691 1.62 14.12 50.11
N ILE A 692 1.94 14.31 48.83
CA ILE A 692 1.47 15.45 48.03
C ILE A 692 0.35 15.01 47.09
N ARG A 693 -0.66 15.86 46.90
CA ARG A 693 -1.67 15.66 45.87
C ARG A 693 -1.15 16.21 44.55
N VAL A 694 -1.46 15.48 43.49
CA VAL A 694 -1.23 15.85 42.10
C VAL A 694 -2.53 15.65 41.32
N ASN A 695 -2.80 16.52 40.36
CA ASN A 695 -3.87 16.31 39.38
C ASN A 695 -3.22 16.00 38.04
N LEU A 696 -3.57 14.86 37.44
CA LEU A 696 -2.95 14.35 36.21
C LEU A 696 -4.01 14.13 35.14
N MET A 697 -3.67 14.49 33.90
CA MET A 697 -4.51 14.27 32.72
C MET A 697 -4.19 12.94 32.02
N GLU A 698 -3.04 12.34 32.32
CA GLU A 698 -2.54 11.09 31.74
C GLU A 698 -1.66 10.32 32.74
N PRO A 699 -1.41 9.01 32.53
CA PRO A 699 -0.51 8.21 33.36
C PRO A 699 0.93 8.74 33.37
N CYS A 700 1.54 8.83 34.56
CA CYS A 700 2.88 9.41 34.75
C CYS A 700 3.77 8.58 35.68
N HIS A 701 5.06 8.57 35.35
CA HIS A 701 6.17 8.11 36.18
C HIS A 701 6.83 9.30 36.91
N PHE A 702 7.06 9.15 38.21
CA PHE A 702 7.72 10.16 39.04
C PHE A 702 9.04 9.63 39.62
N ASN A 703 10.08 10.47 39.65
CA ASN A 703 11.34 10.18 40.32
C ASN A 703 11.69 11.27 41.33
N TRP A 704 12.17 10.88 42.50
CA TRP A 704 12.63 11.78 43.54
C TRP A 704 14.15 11.81 43.61
N PHE A 705 14.71 13.02 43.69
CA PHE A 705 16.14 13.28 43.85
C PHE A 705 16.37 14.26 45.00
N ASN A 706 17.47 14.09 45.72
CA ASN A 706 17.95 15.13 46.63
C ASN A 706 18.58 16.30 45.85
N ILE A 707 18.89 17.40 46.53
CA ILE A 707 19.47 18.60 45.88
C ILE A 707 20.87 18.37 45.27
N GLN A 708 21.53 17.26 45.60
CA GLN A 708 22.78 16.83 44.97
C GLN A 708 22.56 15.91 43.76
N GLY A 709 21.31 15.72 43.31
CA GLY A 709 20.96 14.88 42.17
C GLY A 709 20.98 13.37 42.45
N ARG A 710 21.10 12.95 43.72
CA ARG A 710 21.05 11.52 44.07
C ARG A 710 19.60 11.06 44.11
N TRP A 711 19.30 10.01 43.35
CA TRP A 711 18.00 9.33 43.33
C TRP A 711 17.63 8.77 44.71
N ILE A 712 16.34 8.83 45.04
CA ILE A 712 15.76 8.39 46.31
C ILE A 712 14.80 7.23 46.09
N HIS A 713 13.73 7.47 45.31
CA HIS A 713 12.71 6.49 44.96
C HIS A 713 11.89 6.96 43.74
N SER A 714 11.08 6.06 43.19
CA SER A 714 10.12 6.35 42.11
C SER A 714 8.70 5.93 42.50
N SER A 715 7.72 6.47 41.79
CA SER A 715 6.31 6.10 41.94
C SER A 715 5.58 6.25 40.61
N ASN A 716 4.66 5.32 40.32
CA ASN A 716 3.86 5.34 39.10
C ASN A 716 2.40 5.62 39.43
N ILE A 717 1.77 6.46 38.62
CA ILE A 717 0.33 6.67 38.63
C ILE A 717 -0.20 6.24 37.27
N LEU A 718 -0.97 5.15 37.26
CA LEU A 718 -1.41 4.44 36.05
C LEU A 718 -2.77 4.91 35.52
N ARG A 719 -3.37 5.96 36.09
CA ARG A 719 -4.68 6.50 35.71
C ARG A 719 -4.72 8.02 35.87
N SER A 720 -5.42 8.70 34.98
CA SER A 720 -5.61 10.15 35.00
C SER A 720 -6.69 10.56 36.00
N GLU A 721 -6.28 10.95 37.21
CA GLU A 721 -7.15 11.49 38.25
C GLU A 721 -6.37 12.21 39.36
N ALA A 722 -7.08 12.82 40.32
CA ALA A 722 -6.47 13.40 41.52
C ALA A 722 -5.82 12.30 42.39
N SER A 723 -4.50 12.24 42.37
CA SER A 723 -3.70 11.17 42.98
C SER A 723 -2.79 11.70 44.07
N SER A 724 -2.29 10.81 44.94
CA SER A 724 -1.36 11.16 46.02
C SER A 724 -0.02 10.46 45.86
N ILE A 725 1.07 11.22 45.89
CA ILE A 725 2.45 10.72 45.74
C ILE A 725 3.14 10.73 47.12
N PRO A 726 3.79 9.63 47.54
CA PRO A 726 4.55 9.60 48.79
C PRO A 726 5.81 10.48 48.71
N VAL A 727 6.05 11.21 49.79
CA VAL A 727 7.16 12.17 49.93
C VAL A 727 8.28 11.55 50.79
N PRO A 728 9.56 11.89 50.56
CA PRO A 728 10.68 11.38 51.37
C PRO A 728 10.50 11.55 52.89
N ASP A 729 11.02 10.59 53.65
CA ASP A 729 10.90 10.52 55.12
C ASP A 729 11.78 11.52 55.88
N SER A 730 12.69 12.22 55.20
CA SER A 730 13.60 13.20 55.81
C SER A 730 13.27 14.64 55.39
N PRO A 731 13.25 15.61 56.31
CA PRO A 731 13.11 17.03 55.97
C PRO A 731 14.24 17.50 55.04
N GLY A 732 13.92 18.33 54.04
CA GLY A 732 14.89 18.80 53.06
C GLY A 732 14.29 19.41 51.79
N PHE A 733 15.16 19.78 50.86
CA PHE A 733 14.78 20.20 49.51
C PHE A 733 15.00 19.05 48.53
N TYR A 734 13.95 18.74 47.77
CA TYR A 734 13.95 17.65 46.81
C TYR A 734 13.54 18.16 45.44
N LEU A 735 14.09 17.52 44.41
CA LEU A 735 13.65 17.64 43.04
C LEU A 735 12.82 16.40 42.71
N MET A 736 11.59 16.60 42.25
CA MET A 736 10.76 15.53 41.72
C MET A 736 10.65 15.71 40.22
N THR A 737 11.00 14.69 39.43
CA THR A 737 10.75 14.69 37.99
C THR A 737 9.49 13.91 37.67
N MET A 738 8.80 14.30 36.61
CA MET A 738 7.59 13.67 36.10
C MET A 738 7.75 13.45 34.59
N GLN A 739 7.37 12.26 34.12
CA GLN A 739 7.36 11.89 32.71
C GLN A 739 6.10 11.06 32.43
N THR A 740 5.49 11.24 31.27
CA THR A 740 4.35 10.45 30.79
C THR A 740 4.78 9.02 30.47
N GLU A 741 3.83 8.08 30.56
CA GLU A 741 4.10 6.67 30.23
C GLU A 741 4.40 6.46 28.72
N SER A 742 3.82 7.31 27.86
CA SER A 742 4.08 7.34 26.41
C SER A 742 5.46 7.90 26.01
N GLY A 743 6.26 8.37 26.97
CA GLY A 743 7.53 9.05 26.70
C GLY A 743 7.36 10.54 26.35
N GLY A 744 8.48 11.26 26.23
CA GLY A 744 8.48 12.71 25.95
C GLY A 744 9.12 13.57 27.05
N ILE A 745 8.69 14.84 27.14
CA ILE A 745 9.32 15.90 27.96
C ILE A 745 9.29 15.58 29.47
N ILE A 746 10.44 15.66 30.14
CA ILE A 746 10.57 15.48 31.58
C ILE A 746 10.42 16.83 32.30
N LYS A 747 9.41 16.96 33.17
CA LYS A 747 9.22 18.16 34.00
C LYS A 747 9.83 17.98 35.38
N SER A 748 10.50 19.01 35.90
CA SER A 748 11.11 19.00 37.23
C SER A 748 10.46 20.01 38.17
N VAL A 749 10.10 19.57 39.38
CA VAL A 749 9.41 20.37 40.40
C VAL A 749 10.18 20.33 41.72
N ARG A 750 10.31 21.48 42.37
CA ARG A 750 10.97 21.59 43.67
C ARG A 750 9.94 21.42 44.80
N ILE A 751 10.13 20.41 45.64
CA ILE A 751 9.30 20.15 46.81
C ILE A 751 10.11 20.39 48.08
N VAL A 752 9.53 21.14 49.01
CA VAL A 752 10.07 21.33 50.37
C VAL A 752 9.41 20.31 51.28
N VAL A 753 10.20 19.57 52.03
CA VAL A 753 9.73 18.58 53.00
C VAL A 753 10.13 19.04 54.41
N GLN A 754 9.16 19.11 55.32
CA GLN A 754 9.31 19.61 56.69
C GLN A 754 9.06 18.54 57.75
#